data_AF-N8VD28-F1
#
_entry.id   AF-N8VD28-F1
#
_cell.length_a   1.000
_cell.length_b   1.000
_cell.length_c   1.000
_cell.angle_alpha   90.00
_cell.angle_beta   90.00
_cell.angle_gamma   90.00
#
_symmetry.space_group_name_H-M   'P 1'
#
loop_
_entity.id
_entity.type
_entity.pdbx_description
1 polymer ?
#
loop_
_entity_poly.entity_id
_entity_poly.type
_entity_poly.pdbx_seq_one_letter_code
_entity_poly.pdbx_strand_id
1 'polypeptide(L)'
;MYSPQPHGLVVEGGGKLTAQDSLYVDAVVRRFLNFKRVSELESMRRYYDLPNGGRFIVQYMGGIFKVIIYKNPSDTDEKLDEIIKLDIPMLFCGSINNELVNGNKVSLKISSLTRKRLVHYSDDAELPKQQIELNRFNIGINKDIVPEFERASIQYQLQRPTWYSGAMAEVMQIVGGYGKQPKKTNFKDKTLEDIQMFLPNSILNDIKKELNGVRMPAYKGFPIASGKYQYDYKFSKTHAVGFDTDESPWLLQVSKDGLYAMPFPIIPATATKAFKHYIFDKGDTELITILDRFGALPSGESFPTDEKEFEAWRRAGVIIRLCDTDDFYKNSAYSDACGWSFNKQGSECFNTCYNIEDGYKVGYSYHINISLKPTLSKFGWAEQVTITGDDVAKVSEYLNNLQAALYLLKDDSIQAKPIFYKLRASLDIVIERANLEIISVDNEITFWNDLELQPIANHVADITMVDKGFLYYDYSIDFYGSTAIRIPRISDGNNSLYGSDYVEYGNNYSHENSSALIAFPDPSDSNVPFKYFDFSGPTGSDKRKNCNTIMYGYYVGNTLKVIRYAVDWSLFQKPVAWPIPDMVEGYTKLHIPFEKTTTYGWSYQVGLFYTTDFDFRSIQPQFEKICNLVPGEIQLVVSDGFNKRYQFKPKLYITSHQSFSQASTILIPYFDRNSFVHQKMERERGESIGYITATQEMSDRYTYSFRTVGNKAVVSGLGDSGNKNYTSGGPLAEVGDEVELVPYTMDGYKPPTSDYKNVPISATYSPKKYTVRGDTLGVASQIAYKEGDSGDIFENENGKYYVDSCRVVFGTKSYASIRLGKSSNVFKSQDVTAFSADNTNQQFIGVINE
;
A
#
# COMPACT_ATOMS: atom_id res chain seq x y z
N MET A 1 -59.06 -1.62 -53.08
CA MET A 1 -57.61 -1.47 -53.41
C MET A 1 -57.16 -2.76 -54.07
N TYR A 2 -56.60 -2.72 -55.27
CA TYR A 2 -56.11 -3.93 -55.94
C TYR A 2 -54.93 -4.54 -55.17
N SER A 3 -54.85 -5.87 -55.20
CA SER A 3 -53.75 -6.65 -54.64
C SER A 3 -52.41 -6.26 -55.27
N PRO A 4 -51.31 -6.33 -54.52
CA PRO A 4 -49.98 -6.02 -55.04
C PRO A 4 -49.66 -6.92 -56.25
N GLN A 5 -49.34 -6.30 -57.39
CA GLN A 5 -48.87 -7.02 -58.57
C GLN A 5 -47.37 -7.30 -58.42
N PRO A 6 -46.90 -8.54 -58.67
CA PRO A 6 -45.47 -8.84 -58.68
C PRO A 6 -44.77 -7.98 -59.72
N HIS A 7 -43.63 -7.40 -59.36
CA HIS A 7 -42.84 -6.57 -60.25
C HIS A 7 -41.36 -6.90 -60.12
N GLY A 8 -40.63 -6.77 -61.23
CA GLY A 8 -39.18 -6.83 -61.18
C GLY A 8 -38.63 -5.60 -60.48
N LEU A 9 -37.93 -5.81 -59.35
CA LEU A 9 -37.17 -4.78 -58.65
C LEU A 9 -35.71 -4.88 -59.09
N VAL A 10 -35.19 -3.84 -59.72
CA VAL A 10 -33.78 -3.75 -60.09
C VAL A 10 -33.19 -2.54 -59.39
N VAL A 11 -32.15 -2.76 -58.58
CA VAL A 11 -31.41 -1.70 -57.90
C VAL A 11 -30.08 -1.51 -58.62
N GLU A 12 -29.94 -0.38 -59.29
CA GLU A 12 -28.74 0.05 -60.01
C GLU A 12 -27.99 1.11 -59.18
N GLY A 13 -26.66 1.03 -59.16
CA GLY A 13 -25.81 1.97 -58.41
C GLY A 13 -25.24 1.45 -57.09
N GLY A 14 -25.59 0.23 -56.65
CA GLY A 14 -24.91 -0.47 -55.54
C GLY A 14 -25.37 -0.15 -54.11
N GLY A 15 -26.22 0.86 -53.90
CA GLY A 15 -26.76 1.21 -52.58
C GLY A 15 -27.92 0.32 -52.11
N LYS A 16 -28.11 0.20 -50.78
CA LYS A 16 -29.23 -0.56 -50.19
C LYS A 16 -30.49 0.28 -49.96
N LEU A 17 -31.65 -0.32 -50.16
CA LEU A 17 -32.94 0.27 -49.80
C LEU A 17 -33.16 0.19 -48.28
N THR A 18 -33.50 1.31 -47.67
CA THR A 18 -33.95 1.34 -46.28
C THR A 18 -35.39 0.83 -46.18
N ALA A 19 -35.84 0.44 -44.99
CA ALA A 19 -37.23 0.04 -44.77
C ALA A 19 -38.22 1.16 -45.17
N GLN A 20 -37.85 2.43 -44.97
CA GLN A 20 -38.63 3.59 -45.36
C GLN A 20 -38.70 3.76 -46.88
N ASP A 21 -37.59 3.53 -47.59
CA ASP A 21 -37.57 3.57 -49.06
C ASP A 21 -38.49 2.50 -49.65
N SER A 22 -38.42 1.26 -49.14
CA SER A 22 -39.26 0.15 -49.59
C SER A 22 -40.76 0.43 -49.39
N LEU A 23 -41.14 0.95 -48.21
CA LEU A 23 -42.52 1.33 -47.93
C LEU A 23 -43.02 2.46 -48.85
N TYR A 24 -42.16 3.43 -49.14
CA TYR A 24 -42.49 4.54 -50.04
C TYR A 24 -42.67 4.05 -51.48
N VAL A 25 -41.76 3.21 -51.98
CA VAL A 25 -41.83 2.61 -53.32
C VAL A 25 -43.13 1.81 -53.48
N ASP A 26 -43.48 0.97 -52.50
CA ASP A 26 -44.72 0.19 -52.54
C ASP A 26 -45.98 1.08 -52.59
N ALA A 27 -46.00 2.15 -51.80
CA ALA A 27 -47.11 3.09 -51.80
C ALA A 27 -47.26 3.81 -53.16
N VAL A 28 -46.14 4.21 -53.75
CA VAL A 28 -46.10 4.88 -55.05
C VAL A 28 -46.51 3.93 -56.18
N VAL A 29 -46.03 2.69 -56.18
CA VAL A 29 -46.41 1.64 -57.13
C VAL A 29 -47.91 1.40 -57.13
N ARG A 30 -48.54 1.28 -55.95
CA ARG A 30 -49.99 1.09 -55.85
C ARG A 30 -50.76 2.27 -56.44
N ARG A 31 -50.33 3.51 -56.16
CA ARG A 31 -50.95 4.73 -56.73
C ARG A 31 -50.77 4.79 -58.24
N PHE A 32 -49.59 4.43 -58.74
CA PHE A 32 -49.26 4.41 -60.15
C PHE A 32 -50.14 3.43 -60.94
N LEU A 33 -50.30 2.20 -60.45
CA LEU A 33 -51.16 1.19 -61.09
C LEU A 33 -52.63 1.58 -61.07
N ASN A 34 -53.11 2.14 -59.95
CA ASN A 34 -54.49 2.65 -59.85
C ASN A 34 -54.72 3.77 -60.88
N PHE A 35 -53.81 4.73 -60.98
CA PHE A 35 -53.93 5.85 -61.93
C PHE A 35 -53.90 5.37 -63.37
N LYS A 36 -52.97 4.47 -63.75
CA LYS A 36 -52.89 3.93 -65.11
C LYS A 36 -54.23 3.29 -65.53
N ARG A 37 -54.85 2.53 -64.63
CA ARG A 37 -56.09 1.80 -64.90
C ARG A 37 -57.31 2.71 -64.99
N VAL A 38 -57.43 3.68 -64.08
CA VAL A 38 -58.53 4.66 -64.10
C VAL A 38 -58.45 5.55 -65.33
N SER A 39 -57.23 5.87 -65.77
CA SER A 39 -56.99 6.72 -66.95
C SER A 39 -56.89 5.94 -68.27
N GLU A 40 -57.17 4.64 -68.28
CA GLU A 40 -57.14 3.74 -69.45
C GLU A 40 -55.85 3.83 -70.31
N LEU A 41 -54.71 4.08 -69.67
CA LEU A 41 -53.43 4.25 -70.38
C LEU A 41 -52.85 2.89 -70.76
N GLU A 42 -52.53 2.67 -72.04
CA GLU A 42 -51.83 1.46 -72.51
C GLU A 42 -50.44 1.33 -71.88
N SER A 43 -49.68 2.43 -71.85
CA SER A 43 -48.34 2.51 -71.30
C SER A 43 -48.17 3.72 -70.39
N MET A 44 -47.33 3.59 -69.37
CA MET A 44 -47.06 4.67 -68.42
C MET A 44 -45.66 4.52 -67.85
N ARG A 45 -44.95 5.65 -67.68
CA ARG A 45 -43.66 5.72 -67.01
C ARG A 45 -43.61 6.98 -66.15
N ARG A 46 -43.16 6.88 -64.91
CA ARG A 46 -42.96 8.02 -64.01
C ARG A 46 -41.68 7.88 -63.21
N TYR A 47 -41.13 9.04 -62.85
CA TYR A 47 -39.91 9.21 -62.08
C TYR A 47 -40.28 9.77 -60.71
N TYR A 48 -39.62 9.28 -59.69
CA TYR A 48 -39.84 9.65 -58.30
C TYR A 48 -38.49 9.73 -57.58
N ASP A 49 -38.39 10.63 -56.61
CA ASP A 49 -37.23 10.72 -55.74
C ASP A 49 -37.47 9.87 -54.48
N LEU A 50 -36.40 9.23 -53.98
CA LEU A 50 -36.47 8.49 -52.72
C LEU A 50 -36.32 9.45 -51.53
N PRO A 51 -37.02 9.22 -50.40
CA PRO A 51 -36.93 10.06 -49.21
C PRO A 51 -35.50 10.21 -48.68
N ASN A 52 -34.68 9.17 -48.83
CA ASN A 52 -33.31 9.10 -48.29
C ASN A 52 -32.23 9.24 -49.37
N GLY A 53 -32.54 9.88 -50.49
CA GLY A 53 -31.61 10.10 -51.60
C GLY A 53 -31.58 8.95 -52.61
N GLY A 54 -31.34 9.32 -53.88
CA GLY A 54 -31.55 8.45 -55.03
C GLY A 54 -32.91 8.67 -55.70
N ARG A 55 -33.14 7.99 -56.82
CA ARG A 55 -34.38 8.12 -57.62
C ARG A 55 -34.85 6.76 -58.09
N PHE A 56 -36.14 6.62 -58.35
CA PHE A 56 -36.68 5.40 -58.93
C PHE A 56 -37.70 5.67 -60.02
N ILE A 57 -37.81 4.71 -60.92
CA ILE A 57 -38.64 4.74 -62.11
C ILE A 57 -39.65 3.61 -61.99
N VAL A 58 -40.93 3.97 -62.07
CA VAL A 58 -42.01 3.00 -62.19
C VAL A 58 -42.47 3.01 -63.65
N GLN A 59 -42.38 1.86 -64.32
CA GLN A 59 -42.75 1.75 -65.74
C GLN A 59 -43.62 0.52 -66.02
N TYR A 60 -44.66 0.73 -66.81
CA TYR A 60 -45.53 -0.31 -67.33
C TYR A 60 -45.68 -0.10 -68.84
N MET A 61 -44.98 -0.90 -69.65
CA MET A 61 -44.96 -0.78 -71.11
C MET A 61 -44.97 -2.17 -71.76
N GLY A 62 -45.74 -2.36 -72.83
CA GLY A 62 -45.78 -3.63 -73.57
C GLY A 62 -46.15 -4.84 -72.73
N GLY A 63 -47.02 -4.67 -71.72
CA GLY A 63 -47.42 -5.74 -70.79
C GLY A 63 -46.44 -6.04 -69.66
N ILE A 64 -45.28 -5.37 -69.62
CA ILE A 64 -44.22 -5.62 -68.63
C ILE A 64 -44.22 -4.51 -67.57
N PHE A 65 -44.31 -4.91 -66.30
CA PHE A 65 -44.24 -4.00 -65.14
C PHE A 65 -42.87 -4.10 -64.44
N LYS A 66 -42.16 -2.97 -64.35
CA LYS A 66 -40.82 -2.89 -63.75
C LYS A 66 -40.67 -1.66 -62.86
N VAL A 67 -39.91 -1.82 -61.79
CA VAL A 67 -39.45 -0.73 -60.92
C VAL A 67 -37.93 -0.74 -60.92
N ILE A 68 -37.33 0.36 -61.38
CA ILE A 68 -35.87 0.52 -61.49
C ILE A 68 -35.45 1.59 -60.50
N ILE A 69 -34.56 1.26 -59.58
CA ILE A 69 -34.11 2.13 -58.51
C ILE A 69 -32.65 2.49 -58.77
N TYR A 70 -32.35 3.78 -58.84
CA TYR A 70 -31.01 4.34 -58.93
C TYR A 70 -30.63 4.90 -57.57
N LYS A 71 -29.81 4.15 -56.84
CA LYS A 71 -29.32 4.55 -55.53
C LYS A 71 -27.83 4.25 -55.43
N ASN A 72 -27.05 5.30 -55.32
CA ASN A 72 -25.62 5.19 -55.02
C ASN A 72 -25.46 4.69 -53.57
N PRO A 73 -24.39 3.97 -53.22
CA PRO A 73 -24.03 3.74 -51.83
C PRO A 73 -24.01 5.09 -51.11
N SER A 74 -24.66 5.16 -49.95
CA SER A 74 -24.39 6.22 -48.98
C SER A 74 -22.93 6.10 -48.52
N ASP A 75 -22.30 7.17 -48.01
CA ASP A 75 -20.94 7.12 -47.41
C ASP A 75 -20.79 6.07 -46.30
N THR A 76 -21.89 5.47 -45.81
CA THR A 76 -21.90 4.32 -44.90
C THR A 76 -21.71 2.95 -45.58
N ASP A 77 -21.82 2.86 -46.91
CA ASP A 77 -21.67 1.64 -47.72
C ASP A 77 -20.32 1.61 -48.49
N GLU A 78 -19.60 2.73 -48.60
CA GLU A 78 -18.21 2.72 -49.08
C GLU A 78 -17.28 2.21 -47.97
N LYS A 79 -16.87 0.93 -48.10
CA LYS A 79 -15.78 0.27 -47.36
C LYS A 79 -15.82 0.45 -45.82
N LEU A 80 -16.56 -0.43 -45.16
CA LEU A 80 -16.34 -0.75 -43.73
C LEU A 80 -14.92 -1.32 -43.45
N ASP A 81 -14.17 -1.67 -44.49
CA ASP A 81 -12.93 -2.46 -44.41
C ASP A 81 -11.63 -1.64 -44.31
N GLU A 82 -11.68 -0.30 -44.42
CA GLU A 82 -10.49 0.58 -44.28
C GLU A 82 -10.63 1.56 -43.10
N ILE A 83 -11.30 1.15 -42.03
CA ILE A 83 -11.23 1.90 -40.77
C ILE A 83 -9.82 1.71 -40.19
N ILE A 84 -9.00 2.75 -40.26
CA ILE A 84 -7.83 2.91 -39.40
C ILE A 84 -8.24 2.50 -37.99
N LYS A 85 -7.63 1.42 -37.51
CA LYS A 85 -7.91 0.82 -36.20
C LYS A 85 -7.50 1.84 -35.14
N LEU A 86 -8.45 2.63 -34.64
CA LEU A 86 -8.22 3.54 -33.51
C LEU A 86 -7.94 2.75 -32.21
N ASP A 87 -8.15 1.42 -32.25
CA ASP A 87 -7.72 0.42 -31.27
C ASP A 87 -8.05 0.78 -29.81
N ILE A 88 -9.21 1.43 -29.61
CA ILE A 88 -9.71 1.76 -28.27
C ILE A 88 -10.14 0.46 -27.57
N PRO A 89 -9.50 0.07 -26.45
CA PRO A 89 -9.82 -1.17 -25.75
C PRO A 89 -11.19 -1.06 -25.10
N MET A 90 -11.82 -2.21 -24.89
CA MET A 90 -12.90 -2.29 -23.90
C MET A 90 -12.27 -2.27 -22.50
N LEU A 91 -12.60 -1.26 -21.70
CA LEU A 91 -12.20 -1.21 -20.28
C LEU A 91 -13.20 -1.99 -19.43
N PHE A 92 -12.70 -2.98 -18.70
CA PHE A 92 -13.45 -3.69 -17.66
C PHE A 92 -13.06 -3.12 -16.29
N CYS A 93 -14.07 -2.67 -15.54
CA CYS A 93 -13.89 -2.19 -14.18
C CYS A 93 -14.54 -3.18 -13.21
N GLY A 94 -13.87 -3.50 -12.10
CA GLY A 94 -14.36 -4.44 -11.11
C GLY A 94 -13.25 -5.21 -10.40
N SER A 95 -13.57 -6.41 -9.91
CA SER A 95 -12.63 -7.30 -9.23
C SER A 95 -12.40 -8.60 -9.99
N ILE A 96 -11.19 -9.15 -9.88
CA ILE A 96 -10.82 -10.45 -10.40
C ILE A 96 -10.72 -11.46 -9.25
N ASN A 97 -11.35 -12.62 -9.44
CA ASN A 97 -11.09 -13.79 -8.62
C ASN A 97 -9.86 -14.53 -9.18
N ASN A 98 -8.89 -14.76 -8.31
CA ASN A 98 -7.58 -15.29 -8.66
C ASN A 98 -7.48 -16.81 -8.62
N GLU A 99 -8.53 -17.48 -8.14
CA GLU A 99 -8.64 -18.93 -8.23
C GLU A 99 -8.95 -19.31 -9.68
N LEU A 100 -8.07 -20.12 -10.27
CA LEU A 100 -8.25 -20.66 -11.61
C LEU A 100 -9.55 -21.47 -11.63
N VAL A 101 -10.56 -20.96 -12.34
CA VAL A 101 -11.77 -21.73 -12.62
C VAL A 101 -11.47 -22.69 -13.77
N ASN A 102 -11.93 -23.93 -13.65
CA ASN A 102 -11.84 -24.98 -14.66
C ASN A 102 -12.07 -24.42 -16.09
N GLY A 103 -11.09 -24.57 -16.99
CA GLY A 103 -11.24 -24.25 -18.41
C GLY A 103 -10.58 -22.98 -18.93
N ASN A 104 -9.45 -22.53 -18.34
CA ASN A 104 -8.64 -21.38 -18.80
C ASN A 104 -9.35 -20.01 -18.78
N LYS A 105 -10.49 -19.88 -18.11
CA LYS A 105 -11.20 -18.61 -17.95
C LYS A 105 -10.98 -18.05 -16.56
N VAL A 106 -10.91 -16.73 -16.48
CA VAL A 106 -10.77 -15.99 -15.22
C VAL A 106 -12.13 -15.40 -14.86
N SER A 107 -12.54 -15.54 -13.60
CA SER A 107 -13.82 -15.02 -13.11
C SER A 107 -13.67 -13.55 -12.68
N LEU A 108 -14.58 -12.70 -13.15
CA LEU A 108 -14.61 -11.28 -12.85
C LEU A 108 -15.98 -10.89 -12.30
N LYS A 109 -15.99 -9.98 -11.33
CA LYS A 109 -17.18 -9.26 -10.89
C LYS A 109 -17.09 -7.82 -11.38
N ILE A 110 -17.83 -7.49 -12.43
CA ILE A 110 -17.76 -6.20 -13.13
C ILE A 110 -18.71 -5.16 -12.53
N SER A 111 -18.39 -3.88 -12.72
CA SER A 111 -19.23 -2.76 -12.31
C SER A 111 -20.49 -2.63 -13.17
N SER A 112 -21.50 -1.97 -12.64
CA SER A 112 -22.73 -1.60 -13.33
C SER A 112 -22.47 -0.71 -14.55
N LEU A 113 -21.51 0.22 -14.46
CA LEU A 113 -21.10 1.03 -15.61
C LEU A 113 -20.41 0.20 -16.69
N THR A 114 -19.55 -0.76 -16.32
CA THR A 114 -18.97 -1.71 -17.28
C THR A 114 -20.06 -2.52 -18.00
N ARG A 115 -21.11 -2.96 -17.29
CA ARG A 115 -22.24 -3.67 -17.91
C ARG A 115 -22.95 -2.83 -18.97
N LYS A 116 -23.17 -1.53 -18.72
CA LYS A 116 -23.73 -0.59 -19.71
C LYS A 116 -22.80 -0.38 -20.90
N ARG A 117 -21.50 -0.24 -20.65
CA ARG A 117 -20.47 -0.08 -21.69
C ARG A 117 -20.40 -1.29 -22.63
N LEU A 118 -20.52 -2.50 -22.10
CA LEU A 118 -20.49 -3.76 -22.87
C LEU A 118 -21.68 -3.91 -23.84
N VAL A 119 -22.80 -3.23 -23.59
CA VAL A 119 -23.95 -3.15 -24.50
C VAL A 119 -24.00 -1.83 -25.28
N HIS A 120 -22.87 -1.13 -25.35
CA HIS A 120 -22.70 0.12 -26.09
C HIS A 120 -23.64 1.24 -25.62
N TYR A 121 -23.99 1.24 -24.34
CA TYR A 121 -24.94 2.17 -23.73
C TYR A 121 -26.32 2.15 -24.39
N SER A 122 -26.73 1.01 -24.92
CA SER A 122 -28.08 0.81 -25.45
C SER A 122 -29.07 0.67 -24.30
N ASP A 123 -30.03 1.59 -24.20
CA ASP A 123 -31.07 1.56 -23.16
C ASP A 123 -32.01 0.35 -23.29
N ASP A 124 -32.18 -0.16 -24.52
CA ASP A 124 -33.06 -1.29 -24.83
C ASP A 124 -32.38 -2.66 -24.69
N ALA A 125 -31.08 -2.71 -24.35
CA ALA A 125 -30.32 -3.96 -24.31
C ALA A 125 -30.35 -4.61 -22.91
N GLU A 126 -30.46 -5.93 -22.88
CA GLU A 126 -30.30 -6.69 -21.63
C GLU A 126 -28.85 -6.59 -21.14
N LEU A 127 -28.68 -6.09 -19.91
CA LEU A 127 -27.36 -5.94 -19.31
C LEU A 127 -26.74 -7.31 -19.00
N PRO A 128 -25.45 -7.54 -19.33
CA PRO A 128 -24.73 -8.77 -18.97
C PRO A 128 -24.81 -9.07 -17.48
N LYS A 129 -24.54 -10.31 -17.06
CA LYS A 129 -24.42 -10.63 -15.63
C LYS A 129 -23.26 -9.87 -15.00
N GLN A 130 -23.37 -9.58 -13.70
CA GLN A 130 -22.29 -8.92 -12.96
C GLN A 130 -21.08 -9.83 -12.76
N GLN A 131 -21.31 -11.13 -12.55
CA GLN A 131 -20.27 -12.15 -12.55
C GLN A 131 -20.13 -12.73 -13.95
N ILE A 132 -18.92 -12.69 -14.52
CA ILE A 132 -18.59 -13.23 -15.85
C ILE A 132 -17.27 -14.02 -15.80
N GLU A 133 -17.04 -14.85 -16.81
CA GLU A 133 -15.80 -15.64 -16.93
C GLU A 133 -15.21 -15.48 -18.34
N LEU A 134 -13.97 -14.99 -18.42
CA LEU A 134 -13.34 -14.63 -19.70
C LEU A 134 -11.91 -15.16 -19.81
N ASN A 135 -11.56 -15.67 -20.97
CA ASN A 135 -10.21 -16.13 -21.31
C ASN A 135 -9.28 -14.95 -21.67
N ARG A 136 -9.81 -13.78 -22.07
CA ARG A 136 -9.00 -12.58 -22.33
C ARG A 136 -8.20 -12.11 -21.11
N PHE A 137 -8.63 -12.45 -19.89
CA PHE A 137 -7.91 -12.14 -18.64
C PHE A 137 -6.98 -13.26 -18.18
N ASN A 138 -6.92 -14.38 -18.91
CA ASN A 138 -5.91 -15.42 -18.69
C ASN A 138 -4.56 -14.99 -19.28
N ILE A 139 -3.91 -14.03 -18.63
CA ILE A 139 -2.67 -13.40 -19.10
C ILE A 139 -1.53 -13.89 -18.22
N GLY A 140 -0.59 -14.62 -18.82
CA GLY A 140 0.63 -15.04 -18.14
C GLY A 140 1.56 -13.87 -17.81
N ILE A 141 2.46 -14.09 -16.87
CA ILE A 141 3.42 -13.10 -16.36
C ILE A 141 4.34 -12.56 -17.47
N ASN A 142 4.72 -11.29 -17.35
CA ASN A 142 5.80 -10.73 -18.15
C ASN A 142 7.16 -11.02 -17.47
N LYS A 143 7.79 -12.14 -17.85
CA LYS A 143 9.03 -12.62 -17.22
C LYS A 143 10.23 -11.71 -17.46
N ASP A 144 10.19 -10.87 -18.48
CA ASP A 144 11.26 -9.91 -18.77
C ASP A 144 11.24 -8.72 -17.79
N ILE A 145 10.08 -8.45 -17.18
CA ILE A 145 9.89 -7.33 -16.26
C ILE A 145 9.80 -7.80 -14.82
N VAL A 146 9.06 -8.87 -14.53
CA VAL A 146 8.83 -9.38 -13.16
C VAL A 146 9.08 -10.90 -13.11
N PRO A 147 10.31 -11.37 -13.39
CA PRO A 147 10.64 -12.80 -13.33
C PRO A 147 10.33 -13.44 -11.97
N GLU A 148 10.43 -12.67 -10.88
CA GLU A 148 10.11 -13.10 -9.51
C GLU A 148 8.66 -13.58 -9.34
N PHE A 149 7.75 -13.21 -10.25
CA PHE A 149 6.35 -13.64 -10.22
C PHE A 149 6.08 -14.86 -11.10
N GLU A 150 7.08 -15.54 -11.67
CA GLU A 150 6.90 -16.69 -12.58
C GLU A 150 6.06 -17.83 -11.97
N ARG A 151 6.03 -17.96 -10.64
CA ARG A 151 5.19 -18.94 -9.93
C ARG A 151 3.68 -18.70 -10.09
N ALA A 152 3.28 -17.50 -10.52
CA ALA A 152 1.90 -17.20 -10.83
C ALA A 152 1.54 -17.69 -12.24
N SER A 153 0.37 -18.32 -12.35
CA SER A 153 -0.19 -18.73 -13.64
C SER A 153 -0.69 -17.52 -14.45
N ILE A 154 -1.23 -16.51 -13.76
CA ILE A 154 -1.71 -15.27 -14.37
C ILE A 154 -1.17 -14.04 -13.65
N GLN A 155 -0.98 -12.93 -14.37
CA GLN A 155 -0.41 -11.68 -13.83
C GLN A 155 -1.18 -11.12 -12.64
N TYR A 156 -2.49 -11.35 -12.61
CA TYR A 156 -3.36 -10.87 -11.55
C TYR A 156 -3.16 -11.60 -10.20
N GLN A 157 -2.34 -12.66 -10.12
CA GLN A 157 -2.12 -13.36 -8.85
C GLN A 157 -1.13 -12.64 -7.94
N LEU A 158 -0.02 -12.13 -8.50
CA LEU A 158 1.07 -11.55 -7.72
C LEU A 158 1.39 -10.09 -8.08
N GLN A 159 1.14 -9.65 -9.32
CA GLN A 159 1.45 -8.29 -9.77
C GLN A 159 0.28 -7.33 -9.50
N ARG A 160 0.14 -6.92 -8.24
CA ARG A 160 -0.87 -5.94 -7.78
C ARG A 160 -0.53 -4.50 -8.16
N PRO A 161 -1.54 -3.65 -8.40
CA PRO A 161 -1.32 -2.21 -8.59
C PRO A 161 -0.58 -1.54 -7.42
N THR A 162 -0.78 -2.03 -6.20
CA THR A 162 -0.18 -1.54 -4.95
C THR A 162 1.29 -1.91 -4.76
N TRP A 163 1.88 -2.70 -5.67
CA TRP A 163 3.34 -2.74 -5.83
C TRP A 163 3.89 -1.44 -6.38
N TYR A 164 3.07 -0.56 -6.94
CA TYR A 164 3.49 0.71 -7.51
C TYR A 164 3.02 1.85 -6.60
N SER A 165 3.66 3.01 -6.72
CA SER A 165 3.39 4.19 -5.90
C SER A 165 2.80 5.32 -6.73
N GLY A 166 2.17 6.29 -6.06
CA GLY A 166 1.55 7.45 -6.69
C GLY A 166 0.54 7.08 -7.79
N ALA A 167 0.55 7.86 -8.87
CA ALA A 167 -0.34 7.67 -10.02
C ALA A 167 -0.05 6.41 -10.83
N MET A 168 1.15 5.80 -10.70
CA MET A 168 1.45 4.55 -11.40
C MET A 168 0.62 3.38 -10.91
N ALA A 169 0.26 3.36 -9.63
CA ALA A 169 -0.69 2.37 -9.11
C ALA A 169 -2.05 2.50 -9.84
N GLU A 170 -2.53 3.73 -10.06
CA GLU A 170 -3.77 4.00 -10.78
C GLU A 170 -3.69 3.48 -12.23
N VAL A 171 -2.57 3.71 -12.92
CA VAL A 171 -2.30 3.20 -14.28
C VAL A 171 -2.31 1.68 -14.32
N MET A 172 -1.63 1.02 -13.38
CA MET A 172 -1.61 -0.45 -13.29
C MET A 172 -3.02 -1.02 -13.11
N GLN A 173 -3.85 -0.37 -12.29
CA GLN A 173 -5.25 -0.77 -12.12
C GLN A 173 -6.04 -0.63 -13.43
N ILE A 174 -5.89 0.49 -14.15
CA ILE A 174 -6.59 0.77 -15.42
C ILE A 174 -6.17 -0.20 -16.52
N VAL A 175 -4.86 -0.32 -16.78
CA VAL A 175 -4.31 -1.18 -17.84
C VAL A 175 -4.64 -2.66 -17.58
N GLY A 176 -4.70 -3.04 -16.30
CA GLY A 176 -5.15 -4.36 -15.88
C GLY A 176 -6.56 -4.71 -16.36
N GLY A 177 -7.41 -3.70 -16.57
CA GLY A 177 -8.79 -3.83 -17.04
C GLY A 177 -8.96 -4.00 -18.55
N TYR A 178 -7.90 -3.91 -19.35
CA TYR A 178 -8.00 -4.07 -20.81
C TYR A 178 -8.02 -5.54 -21.26
N GLY A 179 -7.35 -6.42 -20.51
CA GLY A 179 -7.13 -7.81 -20.90
C GLY A 179 -6.36 -7.96 -22.23
N LYS A 180 -6.36 -9.17 -22.81
CA LYS A 180 -5.85 -9.40 -24.17
C LYS A 180 -6.66 -8.62 -25.19
N GLN A 181 -5.98 -8.06 -26.18
CA GLN A 181 -6.64 -7.33 -27.25
C GLN A 181 -7.05 -8.29 -28.37
N PRO A 182 -8.26 -8.12 -28.94
CA PRO A 182 -8.71 -8.99 -30.02
C PRO A 182 -7.91 -8.77 -31.29
N LYS A 183 -7.62 -9.87 -32.01
CA LYS A 183 -7.03 -9.80 -33.35
C LYS A 183 -7.98 -9.15 -34.34
N LYS A 184 -9.27 -9.47 -34.23
CA LYS A 184 -10.35 -8.90 -35.04
C LYS A 184 -11.51 -8.53 -34.14
N THR A 185 -11.91 -7.27 -34.19
CA THR A 185 -12.98 -6.72 -33.37
C THR A 185 -14.35 -7.25 -33.79
N ASN A 186 -15.16 -7.64 -32.81
CA ASN A 186 -16.56 -7.99 -33.02
C ASN A 186 -17.45 -7.26 -32.00
N PHE A 187 -18.05 -6.14 -32.42
CA PHE A 187 -18.95 -5.35 -31.56
C PHE A 187 -20.25 -6.06 -31.17
N LYS A 188 -20.59 -7.18 -31.84
CA LYS A 188 -21.77 -8.00 -31.53
C LYS A 188 -21.41 -9.29 -30.79
N ASP A 189 -20.17 -9.40 -30.32
CA ASP A 189 -19.71 -10.59 -29.62
C ASP A 189 -20.41 -10.75 -28.26
N LYS A 190 -21.29 -11.75 -28.19
CA LYS A 190 -21.99 -12.12 -26.96
C LYS A 190 -21.10 -12.84 -25.95
N THR A 191 -19.94 -13.35 -26.38
CA THR A 191 -18.96 -14.00 -25.50
C THR A 191 -18.08 -13.00 -24.76
N LEU A 192 -18.06 -11.74 -25.21
CA LEU A 192 -17.28 -10.62 -24.65
C LEU A 192 -15.75 -10.81 -24.74
N GLU A 193 -15.27 -11.81 -25.47
CA GLU A 193 -13.85 -12.10 -25.65
C GLU A 193 -13.24 -11.15 -26.69
N ASP A 194 -13.96 -10.91 -27.80
CA ASP A 194 -13.50 -10.12 -28.95
C ASP A 194 -14.13 -8.71 -29.03
N ILE A 195 -14.72 -8.25 -27.93
CA ILE A 195 -15.36 -6.93 -27.83
C ILE A 195 -14.32 -5.82 -27.60
N GLN A 196 -14.50 -4.71 -28.34
CA GLN A 196 -13.84 -3.41 -28.11
C GLN A 196 -14.90 -2.33 -27.91
N MET A 197 -14.46 -1.16 -27.45
CA MET A 197 -15.34 -0.02 -27.28
C MET A 197 -15.93 0.41 -28.63
N PHE A 198 -17.26 0.42 -28.71
CA PHE A 198 -17.97 0.92 -29.88
C PHE A 198 -18.13 2.44 -29.82
N LEU A 199 -17.88 3.10 -30.94
CA LEU A 199 -18.16 4.52 -31.15
C LEU A 199 -19.01 4.69 -32.42
N PRO A 200 -20.00 5.60 -32.42
CA PRO A 200 -20.72 5.96 -33.63
C PRO A 200 -19.79 6.52 -34.72
N ASN A 201 -20.12 6.29 -36.00
CA ASN A 201 -19.32 6.75 -37.14
C ASN A 201 -19.10 8.27 -37.16
N SER A 202 -20.07 9.06 -36.71
CA SER A 202 -19.93 10.52 -36.58
C SER A 202 -18.77 10.89 -35.66
N ILE A 203 -18.73 10.28 -34.47
CA ILE A 203 -17.67 10.49 -33.49
C ILE A 203 -16.32 10.00 -34.04
N LEU A 204 -16.28 8.83 -34.68
CA LEU A 204 -15.05 8.31 -35.31
C LEU A 204 -14.48 9.27 -36.35
N ASN A 205 -15.33 9.88 -37.17
CA ASN A 205 -14.90 10.84 -38.19
C ASN A 205 -14.35 12.12 -37.56
N ASP A 206 -14.94 12.61 -36.47
CA ASP A 206 -14.43 13.79 -35.77
C ASP A 206 -13.11 13.51 -35.05
N ILE A 207 -12.97 12.34 -34.44
CA ILE A 207 -11.68 11.86 -33.88
C ILE A 207 -10.61 11.83 -34.98
N LYS A 208 -10.92 11.29 -36.15
CA LYS A 208 -9.97 11.23 -37.27
C LYS A 208 -9.52 12.60 -37.73
N LYS A 209 -10.43 13.58 -37.79
CA LYS A 209 -10.08 14.97 -38.13
C LYS A 209 -9.13 15.58 -37.10
N GLU A 210 -9.38 15.35 -35.81
CA GLU A 210 -8.54 15.86 -34.72
C GLU A 210 -7.14 15.23 -34.70
N LEU A 211 -7.00 13.96 -35.10
CA LEU A 211 -5.72 13.24 -35.12
C LEU A 211 -4.98 13.33 -36.46
N ASN A 212 -5.59 13.92 -37.49
CA ASN A 212 -4.97 14.00 -38.81
C ASN A 212 -3.68 14.81 -38.74
N GLY A 213 -2.62 14.29 -39.36
CA GLY A 213 -1.35 15.00 -39.41
C GLY A 213 -0.61 15.05 -38.06
N VAL A 214 -0.90 14.17 -37.10
CA VAL A 214 -0.16 14.10 -35.81
C VAL A 214 0.81 12.91 -35.78
N ARG A 215 2.00 13.08 -35.19
CA ARG A 215 2.95 11.99 -34.90
C ARG A 215 3.18 11.85 -33.40
N MET A 216 3.14 10.59 -32.94
CA MET A 216 3.29 10.25 -31.52
C MET A 216 4.78 10.21 -31.11
N PRO A 217 5.10 10.66 -29.88
CA PRO A 217 6.46 10.59 -29.33
C PRO A 217 6.70 9.24 -28.64
N ALA A 218 7.80 8.54 -28.95
CA ALA A 218 8.29 7.35 -28.19
C ALA A 218 7.34 6.16 -27.93
N TYR A 219 6.06 6.24 -28.28
CA TYR A 219 5.05 5.19 -28.11
C TYR A 219 4.14 5.10 -29.34
N LYS A 220 3.43 3.97 -29.52
CA LYS A 220 2.52 3.75 -30.67
C LYS A 220 1.10 4.24 -30.39
N GLY A 221 0.68 4.21 -29.13
CA GLY A 221 -0.62 4.69 -28.67
C GLY A 221 -1.67 3.59 -28.64
N PHE A 222 -1.24 2.35 -28.46
CA PHE A 222 -2.09 1.17 -28.52
C PHE A 222 -1.97 0.32 -27.26
N PRO A 223 -3.08 -0.28 -26.78
CA PRO A 223 -3.02 -1.25 -25.71
C PRO A 223 -2.13 -2.43 -26.10
N ILE A 224 -1.35 -2.93 -25.14
CA ILE A 224 -0.48 -4.09 -25.34
C ILE A 224 -1.33 -5.29 -25.75
N ALA A 225 -1.08 -5.84 -26.95
CA ALA A 225 -1.93 -6.88 -27.53
C ALA A 225 -2.05 -8.13 -26.64
N SER A 226 -0.96 -8.49 -25.94
CA SER A 226 -0.93 -9.63 -25.02
C SER A 226 -1.62 -9.36 -23.67
N GLY A 227 -1.97 -8.11 -23.38
CA GLY A 227 -2.51 -7.65 -22.09
C GLY A 227 -1.48 -7.63 -20.95
N LYS A 228 -0.21 -7.95 -21.23
CA LYS A 228 0.85 -8.02 -20.20
C LYS A 228 1.24 -6.63 -19.72
N TYR A 229 1.45 -6.48 -18.42
CA TYR A 229 2.06 -5.27 -17.85
C TYR A 229 3.50 -5.07 -18.33
N GLN A 230 3.89 -3.80 -18.50
CA GLN A 230 5.21 -3.39 -19.03
C GLN A 230 6.01 -2.55 -18.03
N TYR A 231 5.54 -2.41 -16.78
CA TYR A 231 6.12 -1.49 -15.81
C TYR A 231 6.90 -2.20 -14.70
N ASP A 232 8.03 -1.64 -14.30
CA ASP A 232 8.88 -2.13 -13.22
C ASP A 232 8.66 -1.30 -11.94
N TYR A 233 8.81 -1.94 -10.78
CA TYR A 233 8.62 -1.36 -9.45
C TYR A 233 9.84 -1.53 -8.54
N LYS A 234 10.88 -2.24 -9.02
CA LYS A 234 12.02 -2.70 -8.23
C LYS A 234 13.02 -1.59 -7.89
N PHE A 235 13.91 -1.88 -6.95
CA PHE A 235 15.03 -1.02 -6.56
C PHE A 235 15.89 -0.63 -7.78
N SER A 236 16.24 -1.61 -8.61
CA SER A 236 17.11 -1.44 -9.79
C SER A 236 16.48 -0.59 -10.90
N LYS A 237 15.15 -0.64 -11.03
CA LYS A 237 14.39 0.13 -12.01
C LYS A 237 12.96 0.34 -11.49
N THR A 238 12.57 1.59 -11.30
CA THR A 238 11.22 1.97 -10.88
C THR A 238 10.57 2.85 -11.92
N HIS A 239 9.36 2.51 -12.36
CA HIS A 239 8.52 3.39 -13.15
C HIS A 239 7.49 4.10 -12.29
N ALA A 240 7.23 5.36 -12.63
CA ALA A 240 6.22 6.20 -11.99
C ALA A 240 5.52 7.10 -13.02
N VAL A 241 4.47 7.79 -12.58
CA VAL A 241 3.82 8.84 -13.37
C VAL A 241 3.86 10.12 -12.56
N GLY A 242 4.35 11.19 -13.19
CA GLY A 242 4.29 12.55 -12.66
C GLY A 242 3.46 13.46 -13.57
N PHE A 243 3.11 14.63 -13.07
CA PHE A 243 2.34 15.61 -13.83
C PHE A 243 3.07 16.95 -13.86
N ASP A 244 3.02 17.62 -15.01
CA ASP A 244 3.54 18.98 -15.15
C ASP A 244 2.59 20.04 -14.59
N THR A 245 2.96 21.30 -14.74
CA THR A 245 2.17 22.44 -14.25
C THR A 245 0.85 22.65 -15.00
N ASP A 246 0.67 22.00 -16.16
CA ASP A 246 -0.59 22.00 -16.93
C ASP A 246 -1.39 20.72 -16.66
N GLU A 247 -1.03 19.97 -15.62
CA GLU A 247 -1.61 18.69 -15.22
C GLU A 247 -1.50 17.59 -16.31
N SER A 248 -0.58 17.74 -17.25
CA SER A 248 -0.33 16.72 -18.26
C SER A 248 0.60 15.64 -17.71
N PRO A 249 0.27 14.34 -17.91
CA PRO A 249 1.04 13.24 -17.36
C PRO A 249 2.34 12.96 -18.14
N TRP A 250 3.35 12.52 -17.39
CA TRP A 250 4.66 12.09 -17.87
C TRP A 250 5.02 10.73 -17.28
N LEU A 251 5.58 9.85 -18.10
CA LEU A 251 6.14 8.59 -17.61
C LEU A 251 7.55 8.84 -17.09
N LEU A 252 7.81 8.41 -15.87
CA LEU A 252 9.11 8.54 -15.19
C LEU A 252 9.76 7.17 -15.04
N GLN A 253 11.09 7.11 -15.19
CA GLN A 253 11.91 5.94 -14.90
C GLN A 253 13.12 6.35 -14.07
N VAL A 254 13.29 5.72 -12.91
CA VAL A 254 14.51 5.80 -12.11
C VAL A 254 15.27 4.49 -12.28
N SER A 255 16.52 4.56 -12.72
CA SER A 255 17.46 3.43 -12.77
C SER A 255 18.86 3.90 -12.40
N LYS A 256 19.84 2.99 -12.38
CA LYS A 256 21.26 3.34 -12.21
C LYS A 256 21.76 4.40 -13.20
N ASP A 257 21.13 4.51 -14.38
CA ASP A 257 21.59 5.39 -15.46
C ASP A 257 21.09 6.83 -15.27
N GLY A 258 20.11 7.05 -14.38
CA GLY A 258 19.55 8.34 -14.03
C GLY A 258 18.02 8.29 -13.82
N LEU A 259 17.46 9.46 -13.52
CA LEU A 259 16.02 9.70 -13.61
C LEU A 259 15.69 10.26 -14.99
N TYR A 260 14.76 9.61 -15.69
CA TYR A 260 14.29 10.01 -17.02
C TYR A 260 12.79 10.29 -17.03
N ALA A 261 12.36 11.18 -17.92
CA ALA A 261 10.96 11.44 -18.23
C ALA A 261 10.72 11.34 -19.74
N MET A 262 9.53 10.88 -20.12
CA MET A 262 9.01 10.97 -21.49
C MET A 262 7.50 11.24 -21.46
N PRO A 263 6.91 11.76 -22.55
CA PRO A 263 5.46 11.93 -22.63
C PRO A 263 4.74 10.63 -22.29
N PHE A 264 3.73 10.72 -21.42
CA PHE A 264 3.05 9.54 -20.92
C PHE A 264 2.32 8.80 -22.06
N PRO A 265 2.54 7.48 -22.23
CA PRO A 265 1.86 6.72 -23.27
C PRO A 265 0.35 6.63 -23.06
N ILE A 266 -0.38 7.22 -24.00
CA ILE A 266 -1.84 7.31 -24.00
C ILE A 266 -2.43 6.77 -25.30
N ILE A 267 -3.72 6.46 -25.29
CA ILE A 267 -4.48 6.09 -26.49
C ILE A 267 -4.98 7.39 -27.16
N PRO A 268 -4.42 7.80 -28.32
CA PRO A 268 -4.63 9.15 -28.86
C PRO A 268 -6.09 9.49 -29.15
N ALA A 269 -6.86 8.50 -29.62
CA ALA A 269 -8.29 8.65 -29.89
C ALA A 269 -9.07 9.15 -28.66
N THR A 270 -8.63 8.74 -27.47
CA THR A 270 -9.31 9.04 -26.20
C THR A 270 -8.93 10.42 -25.64
N ALA A 271 -7.88 11.04 -26.19
CA ALA A 271 -7.45 12.40 -25.85
C ALA A 271 -8.22 13.49 -26.62
N THR A 272 -9.00 13.11 -27.64
CA THR A 272 -9.74 14.04 -28.51
C THR A 272 -10.94 14.66 -27.78
N LYS A 273 -11.36 15.83 -28.24
CA LYS A 273 -12.55 16.51 -27.72
C LYS A 273 -13.80 15.69 -28.04
N ALA A 274 -13.89 15.13 -29.25
CA ALA A 274 -14.98 14.28 -29.68
C ALA A 274 -15.20 13.07 -28.76
N PHE A 275 -14.14 12.36 -28.37
CA PHE A 275 -14.25 11.23 -27.45
C PHE A 275 -14.69 11.66 -26.05
N LYS A 276 -14.10 12.72 -25.51
CA LYS A 276 -14.44 13.25 -24.19
C LYS A 276 -15.92 13.62 -24.11
N HIS A 277 -16.42 14.41 -25.06
CA HIS A 277 -17.84 14.79 -25.11
C HIS A 277 -18.76 13.57 -25.18
N TYR A 278 -18.44 12.59 -26.03
CA TYR A 278 -19.24 11.36 -26.11
C TYR A 278 -19.33 10.62 -24.77
N ILE A 279 -18.23 10.52 -24.02
CA ILE A 279 -18.21 9.87 -22.71
C ILE A 279 -18.99 10.68 -21.66
N PHE A 280 -18.87 12.01 -21.65
CA PHE A 280 -19.66 12.88 -20.79
C PHE A 280 -21.17 12.73 -21.05
N ASP A 281 -21.57 12.71 -22.32
CA ASP A 281 -22.97 12.54 -22.73
C ASP A 281 -23.55 11.18 -22.26
N LYS A 282 -22.71 10.14 -22.21
CA LYS A 282 -23.11 8.81 -21.71
C LYS A 282 -23.08 8.69 -20.19
N GLY A 283 -22.53 9.67 -19.47
CA GLY A 283 -22.46 9.66 -18.00
C GLY A 283 -21.62 8.52 -17.43
N ASP A 284 -20.60 8.05 -18.17
CA ASP A 284 -19.71 6.98 -17.71
C ASP A 284 -18.64 7.56 -16.77
N THR A 285 -18.98 7.62 -15.47
CA THR A 285 -18.12 8.25 -14.46
C THR A 285 -16.77 7.54 -14.29
N GLU A 286 -16.65 6.25 -14.63
CA GLU A 286 -15.38 5.53 -14.57
C GLU A 286 -14.40 6.05 -15.62
N LEU A 287 -14.87 6.17 -16.87
CA LEU A 287 -14.06 6.73 -17.95
C LEU A 287 -13.82 8.23 -17.75
N ILE A 288 -14.80 8.99 -17.30
CA ILE A 288 -14.63 10.42 -16.96
C ILE A 288 -13.51 10.59 -15.92
N THR A 289 -13.50 9.77 -14.86
CA THR A 289 -12.45 9.83 -13.82
C THR A 289 -11.05 9.63 -14.42
N ILE A 290 -10.89 8.70 -15.38
CA ILE A 290 -9.61 8.50 -16.08
C ILE A 290 -9.25 9.72 -16.93
N LEU A 291 -10.22 10.23 -17.70
CA LEU A 291 -10.02 11.36 -18.62
C LEU A 291 -9.70 12.66 -17.87
N ASP A 292 -10.27 12.87 -16.69
CA ASP A 292 -9.96 14.00 -15.81
C ASP A 292 -8.57 13.84 -15.19
N ARG A 293 -8.19 12.61 -14.83
CA ARG A 293 -6.89 12.34 -14.18
C ARG A 293 -5.70 12.40 -15.14
N PHE A 294 -5.82 11.80 -16.33
CA PHE A 294 -4.70 11.60 -17.25
C PHE A 294 -4.90 12.33 -18.59
N GLY A 295 -6.03 12.99 -18.80
CA GLY A 295 -6.38 13.62 -20.07
C GLY A 295 -6.77 12.64 -21.18
N ALA A 296 -6.48 11.34 -21.03
CA ALA A 296 -6.71 10.25 -21.97
C ALA A 296 -6.62 8.89 -21.25
N LEU A 297 -7.05 7.81 -21.90
CA LEU A 297 -6.80 6.45 -21.41
C LEU A 297 -5.30 6.10 -21.55
N PRO A 298 -4.63 5.60 -20.50
CA PRO A 298 -3.27 5.07 -20.60
C PRO A 298 -3.18 3.93 -21.63
N SER A 299 -2.13 3.86 -22.45
CA SER A 299 -1.97 2.74 -23.40
C SER A 299 -1.38 1.49 -22.73
N GLY A 300 -0.62 1.64 -21.64
CA GLY A 300 0.11 0.54 -21.01
C GLY A 300 1.48 0.26 -21.63
N GLU A 301 1.90 1.05 -22.62
CA GLU A 301 3.27 1.06 -23.13
C GLU A 301 4.23 1.69 -22.10
N SER A 302 5.50 1.31 -22.17
CA SER A 302 6.56 1.76 -21.28
C SER A 302 7.68 2.43 -22.09
N PHE A 303 8.78 2.81 -21.43
CA PHE A 303 9.99 3.22 -22.12
C PHE A 303 10.46 2.14 -23.11
N PRO A 304 11.09 2.52 -24.23
CA PRO A 304 11.74 1.57 -25.14
C PRO A 304 12.71 0.68 -24.38
N THR A 305 12.59 -0.64 -24.56
CA THR A 305 13.50 -1.61 -23.92
C THR A 305 14.79 -1.81 -24.71
N ASP A 306 14.75 -1.53 -26.02
CA ASP A 306 15.94 -1.54 -26.88
C ASP A 306 16.76 -0.26 -26.65
N GLU A 307 18.04 -0.42 -26.36
CA GLU A 307 18.95 0.68 -26.03
C GLU A 307 19.12 1.66 -27.21
N LYS A 308 19.13 1.16 -28.46
CA LYS A 308 19.25 2.01 -29.64
C LYS A 308 17.99 2.82 -29.87
N GLU A 309 16.81 2.23 -29.62
CA GLU A 309 15.53 2.95 -29.67
C GLU A 309 15.45 4.02 -28.59
N PHE A 310 15.84 3.68 -27.36
CA PHE A 310 15.89 4.61 -26.24
C PHE A 310 16.78 5.82 -26.57
N GLU A 311 18.02 5.57 -27.02
CA GLU A 311 18.94 6.65 -27.38
C GLU A 311 18.47 7.47 -28.58
N ALA A 312 17.81 6.85 -29.57
CA ALA A 312 17.25 7.59 -30.70
C ALA A 312 16.15 8.57 -30.27
N TRP A 313 15.30 8.18 -29.31
CA TRP A 313 14.28 9.07 -28.74
C TRP A 313 14.85 10.09 -27.75
N ARG A 314 15.95 9.79 -27.05
CA ARG A 314 16.71 10.78 -26.28
C ARG A 314 17.28 11.86 -27.19
N ARG A 315 17.92 11.47 -28.30
CA ARG A 315 18.43 12.40 -29.32
C ARG A 315 17.31 13.17 -30.01
N ALA A 316 16.08 12.65 -30.07
CA ALA A 316 14.93 13.39 -30.56
C ALA A 316 14.39 14.44 -29.56
N GLY A 317 14.98 14.56 -28.36
CA GLY A 317 14.54 15.47 -27.30
C GLY A 317 13.28 14.99 -26.56
N VAL A 318 12.79 13.78 -26.85
CA VAL A 318 11.54 13.24 -26.28
C VAL A 318 11.78 12.53 -24.95
N ILE A 319 12.85 11.74 -24.85
CA ILE A 319 13.31 11.16 -23.58
C ILE A 319 14.31 12.13 -22.96
N ILE A 320 14.00 12.61 -21.77
CA ILE A 320 14.71 13.69 -21.09
C ILE A 320 15.34 13.11 -19.83
N ARG A 321 16.66 13.27 -19.65
CA ARG A 321 17.36 12.96 -18.39
C ARG A 321 17.20 14.15 -17.45
N LEU A 322 16.73 13.91 -16.22
CA LEU A 322 16.44 14.95 -15.24
C LEU A 322 17.56 15.11 -14.21
N CYS A 323 18.11 14.01 -13.69
CA CYS A 323 19.23 14.02 -12.75
C CYS A 323 19.97 12.68 -12.73
N ASP A 324 21.17 12.69 -12.14
CA ASP A 324 21.99 11.51 -11.89
C ASP A 324 21.57 10.81 -10.60
N THR A 325 21.81 9.51 -10.52
CA THR A 325 21.41 8.67 -9.38
C THR A 325 22.54 7.78 -8.86
N ASP A 326 23.75 7.96 -9.37
CA ASP A 326 24.91 7.11 -9.11
C ASP A 326 25.22 6.97 -7.61
N ASP A 327 25.12 8.07 -6.86
CA ASP A 327 25.41 8.07 -5.41
C ASP A 327 24.45 7.18 -4.62
N PHE A 328 23.18 7.09 -5.03
CA PHE A 328 22.22 6.15 -4.47
C PHE A 328 22.57 4.70 -4.85
N TYR A 329 22.81 4.45 -6.14
CA TYR A 329 23.01 3.10 -6.68
C TYR A 329 24.38 2.47 -6.38
N LYS A 330 25.30 3.20 -5.74
CA LYS A 330 26.51 2.64 -5.10
C LYS A 330 26.19 1.80 -3.85
N ASN A 331 24.98 1.94 -3.29
CA ASN A 331 24.55 1.26 -2.07
C ASN A 331 23.69 0.03 -2.35
N SER A 332 23.47 -0.80 -1.32
CA SER A 332 22.68 -2.02 -1.40
C SER A 332 21.21 -1.77 -1.03
N ALA A 333 20.32 -2.46 -1.74
CA ALA A 333 18.89 -2.49 -1.43
C ALA A 333 18.62 -3.32 -0.16
N TYR A 334 17.66 -2.89 0.68
CA TYR A 334 17.13 -3.76 1.74
C TYR A 334 16.42 -4.99 1.16
N SER A 335 15.67 -4.77 0.08
CA SER A 335 15.06 -5.77 -0.78
C SER A 335 14.98 -5.21 -2.20
N ASP A 336 15.11 -6.06 -3.21
CA ASP A 336 14.89 -5.68 -4.62
C ASP A 336 13.46 -5.19 -4.86
N ALA A 337 12.51 -5.61 -4.02
CA ALA A 337 11.12 -5.17 -4.06
C ALA A 337 10.92 -3.73 -3.54
N CYS A 338 11.96 -3.07 -3.02
CA CYS A 338 11.93 -1.70 -2.49
C CYS A 338 12.42 -0.67 -3.52
N GLY A 339 11.71 -0.53 -4.65
CA GLY A 339 11.87 0.62 -5.55
C GLY A 339 11.40 1.96 -4.97
N TRP A 340 11.60 3.02 -5.74
CA TRP A 340 11.31 4.40 -5.34
C TRP A 340 9.80 4.61 -5.05
N SER A 341 9.49 5.23 -3.92
CA SER A 341 8.12 5.60 -3.57
C SER A 341 7.84 7.03 -4.02
N PHE A 342 6.88 7.21 -4.92
CA PHE A 342 6.45 8.50 -5.45
C PHE A 342 5.19 8.99 -4.76
N ASN A 343 5.10 10.31 -4.58
CA ASN A 343 3.86 10.97 -4.16
C ASN A 343 2.79 10.91 -5.28
N LYS A 344 1.54 11.25 -4.97
CA LYS A 344 0.42 11.15 -5.92
C LYS A 344 0.60 12.03 -7.16
N GLN A 345 1.33 13.14 -7.04
CA GLN A 345 1.63 14.04 -8.15
C GLN A 345 2.86 13.63 -8.98
N GLY A 346 3.66 12.67 -8.49
CA GLY A 346 4.99 12.35 -9.02
C GLY A 346 5.97 13.52 -9.01
N SER A 347 5.75 14.52 -8.15
CA SER A 347 6.64 15.67 -7.97
C SER A 347 7.75 15.41 -6.96
N GLU A 348 7.62 14.34 -6.16
CA GLU A 348 8.60 13.95 -5.15
C GLU A 348 8.67 12.43 -5.08
N CYS A 349 9.87 11.90 -4.84
CA CYS A 349 10.02 10.49 -4.50
C CYS A 349 11.11 10.26 -3.46
N PHE A 350 11.01 9.11 -2.77
CA PHE A 350 11.87 8.76 -1.65
C PHE A 350 12.29 7.29 -1.74
N ASN A 351 13.54 7.00 -1.40
CA ASN A 351 14.02 5.63 -1.24
C ASN A 351 15.15 5.56 -0.20
N THR A 352 15.33 4.37 0.35
CA THR A 352 16.29 4.06 1.40
C THR A 352 17.16 2.88 0.98
N CYS A 353 18.44 2.97 1.27
CA CYS A 353 19.43 1.94 0.99
C CYS A 353 20.41 1.82 2.17
N TYR A 354 21.30 0.84 2.13
CA TYR A 354 22.34 0.70 3.14
C TYR A 354 23.68 0.29 2.54
N ASN A 355 24.75 0.50 3.30
CA ASN A 355 26.08 0.01 2.98
C ASN A 355 26.78 -0.45 4.27
N ILE A 356 27.93 -1.11 4.14
CA ILE A 356 28.75 -1.53 5.27
C ILE A 356 29.98 -0.61 5.35
N GLU A 357 30.06 0.19 6.40
CA GLU A 357 31.20 1.07 6.72
C GLU A 357 31.83 0.61 8.03
N ASP A 358 33.14 0.27 8.04
CA ASP A 358 33.89 -0.17 9.23
C ASP A 358 33.24 -1.35 9.99
N GLY A 359 32.58 -2.25 9.27
CA GLY A 359 31.86 -3.40 9.84
C GLY A 359 30.47 -3.06 10.40
N TYR A 360 30.05 -1.79 10.39
CA TYR A 360 28.70 -1.37 10.74
C TYR A 360 27.83 -1.23 9.49
N LYS A 361 26.56 -1.61 9.62
CA LYS A 361 25.56 -1.26 8.61
C LYS A 361 25.17 0.21 8.80
N VAL A 362 25.22 0.97 7.73
CA VAL A 362 24.87 2.39 7.68
C VAL A 362 23.73 2.55 6.69
N GLY A 363 22.61 3.10 7.16
CA GLY A 363 21.44 3.42 6.34
C GLY A 363 21.58 4.81 5.73
N TYR A 364 21.10 4.97 4.50
CA TYR A 364 21.02 6.23 3.77
C TYR A 364 19.60 6.41 3.25
N SER A 365 19.14 7.66 3.25
CA SER A 365 17.85 8.03 2.69
C SER A 365 18.02 9.14 1.68
N TYR A 366 17.37 8.96 0.53
CA TYR A 366 17.42 9.90 -0.57
C TYR A 366 16.02 10.38 -0.91
N HIS A 367 15.93 11.67 -1.16
CA HIS A 367 14.74 12.36 -1.61
C HIS A 367 15.02 12.99 -2.98
N ILE A 368 14.11 12.83 -3.93
CA ILE A 368 14.19 13.52 -5.23
C ILE A 368 13.02 14.48 -5.32
N ASN A 369 13.32 15.74 -5.59
CA ASN A 369 12.33 16.75 -5.98
C ASN A 369 12.28 16.84 -7.51
N ILE A 370 11.09 16.84 -8.09
CA ILE A 370 10.85 16.81 -9.53
C ILE A 370 9.92 17.96 -9.91
N SER A 371 10.39 18.82 -10.81
CA SER A 371 9.61 19.88 -11.44
C SER A 371 9.44 19.58 -12.92
N LEU A 372 8.32 18.95 -13.26
CA LEU A 372 7.90 18.76 -14.65
C LEU A 372 7.30 20.06 -15.22
N LYS A 373 7.54 20.29 -16.51
CA LYS A 373 7.15 21.51 -17.24
C LYS A 373 6.37 21.11 -18.49
N PRO A 374 5.39 21.91 -18.90
CA PRO A 374 4.58 21.58 -20.07
C PRO A 374 5.43 21.58 -21.33
N THR A 375 5.07 20.67 -22.24
CA THR A 375 5.53 20.71 -23.63
C THR A 375 4.81 21.81 -24.39
N LEU A 376 5.45 22.34 -25.44
CA LEU A 376 4.79 23.27 -26.37
C LEU A 376 3.61 22.63 -27.12
N SER A 377 3.62 21.31 -27.27
CA SER A 377 2.57 20.55 -27.95
C SER A 377 1.84 19.61 -27.00
N LYS A 378 0.58 19.32 -27.30
CA LYS A 378 -0.27 18.44 -26.50
C LYS A 378 0.34 17.03 -26.43
N PHE A 379 0.57 16.51 -25.22
CA PHE A 379 1.20 15.19 -24.97
C PHE A 379 2.53 14.96 -25.72
N GLY A 380 3.29 16.02 -26.02
CA GLY A 380 4.55 15.94 -26.78
C GLY A 380 4.35 15.53 -28.24
N TRP A 381 3.16 15.66 -28.80
CA TRP A 381 2.88 15.30 -30.20
C TRP A 381 3.57 16.24 -31.20
N ALA A 382 4.04 15.70 -32.32
CA ALA A 382 4.56 16.51 -33.42
C ALA A 382 3.46 16.74 -34.48
N GLU A 383 2.95 17.98 -34.52
CA GLU A 383 1.88 18.40 -35.43
C GLU A 383 2.37 18.55 -36.87
N GLN A 384 1.42 18.60 -37.80
CA GLN A 384 1.71 18.84 -39.20
C GLN A 384 2.16 20.29 -39.38
N VAL A 385 3.30 20.46 -40.05
CA VAL A 385 3.83 21.78 -40.38
C VAL A 385 3.54 22.07 -41.85
N THR A 386 3.18 23.32 -42.16
CA THR A 386 2.94 23.77 -43.54
C THR A 386 4.13 24.59 -44.02
N ILE A 387 4.64 24.27 -45.21
CA ILE A 387 5.73 24.99 -45.86
C ILE A 387 5.12 25.92 -46.90
N THR A 388 5.57 27.16 -46.95
CA THR A 388 5.12 28.18 -47.91
C THR A 388 6.32 28.81 -48.61
N GLY A 389 6.21 29.11 -49.90
CA GLY A 389 7.24 29.82 -50.67
C GLY A 389 8.05 28.91 -51.62
N ASP A 390 9.25 29.35 -51.97
CA ASP A 390 10.07 28.76 -53.04
C ASP A 390 10.69 27.40 -52.66
N ASP A 391 10.81 27.10 -51.36
CA ASP A 391 11.40 25.85 -50.87
C ASP A 391 10.47 24.64 -50.95
N VAL A 392 9.17 24.82 -51.24
CA VAL A 392 8.15 23.75 -51.22
C VAL A 392 8.54 22.58 -52.15
N ALA A 393 8.99 22.88 -53.37
CA ALA A 393 9.33 21.84 -54.33
C ALA A 393 10.54 21.01 -53.86
N LYS A 394 11.61 21.69 -53.42
CA LYS A 394 12.84 21.04 -52.95
C LYS A 394 12.61 20.21 -51.69
N VAL A 395 11.87 20.75 -50.72
CA VAL A 395 11.57 20.00 -49.49
C VAL A 395 10.67 18.81 -49.77
N SER A 396 9.68 18.94 -50.66
CA SER A 396 8.82 17.81 -51.03
C SER A 396 9.62 16.68 -51.69
N GLU A 397 10.52 17.02 -52.62
CA GLU A 397 11.40 16.05 -53.27
C GLU A 397 12.33 15.37 -52.26
N TYR A 398 12.97 16.16 -51.39
CA TYR A 398 13.84 15.67 -50.32
C TYR A 398 13.11 14.69 -49.39
N LEU A 399 11.93 15.08 -48.89
CA LEU A 399 11.15 14.26 -47.97
C LEU A 399 10.64 12.98 -48.64
N ASN A 400 10.22 13.03 -49.91
CA ASN A 400 9.79 11.85 -50.65
C ASN A 400 10.94 10.84 -50.81
N ASN A 401 12.15 11.31 -51.15
CA ASN A 401 13.32 10.45 -51.29
C ASN A 401 13.73 9.82 -49.95
N LEU A 402 13.79 10.61 -48.88
CA LEU A 402 14.12 10.12 -47.54
C LEU A 402 13.05 9.14 -47.02
N GLN A 403 11.77 9.46 -47.20
CA GLN A 403 10.66 8.62 -46.76
C GLN A 403 10.63 7.30 -47.53
N ALA A 404 10.87 7.31 -48.84
CA ALA A 404 10.97 6.08 -49.64
C ALA A 404 12.07 5.15 -49.10
N ALA A 405 13.22 5.70 -48.74
CA ALA A 405 14.33 4.94 -48.16
C ALA A 405 14.03 4.40 -46.76
N LEU A 406 13.41 5.22 -45.89
CA LEU A 406 12.97 4.79 -44.56
C LEU A 406 11.90 3.69 -44.64
N TYR A 407 11.02 3.72 -45.63
CA TYR A 407 10.04 2.63 -45.84
C TYR A 407 10.68 1.31 -46.25
N LEU A 408 11.81 1.34 -46.98
CA LEU A 408 12.58 0.14 -47.29
C LEU A 408 13.18 -0.50 -46.03
N LEU A 409 13.39 0.27 -44.95
CA LEU A 409 13.81 -0.24 -43.65
C LEU A 409 12.67 -0.88 -42.82
N LYS A 410 11.43 -0.90 -43.35
CA LYS A 410 10.16 -1.22 -42.68
C LYS A 410 9.70 -0.13 -41.70
N ASP A 411 8.41 0.17 -41.73
CA ASP A 411 7.71 1.24 -40.97
C ASP A 411 7.80 1.10 -39.42
N ASP A 412 8.25 -0.06 -38.95
CA ASP A 412 8.43 -0.39 -37.53
C ASP A 412 9.91 -0.51 -37.13
N SER A 413 10.84 -0.04 -37.96
CA SER A 413 12.25 -0.02 -37.57
C SER A 413 12.52 0.97 -36.44
N ILE A 414 13.41 0.59 -35.53
CA ILE A 414 13.87 1.36 -34.37
C ILE A 414 14.33 2.78 -34.75
N GLN A 415 14.81 2.97 -35.98
CA GLN A 415 15.36 4.23 -36.47
C GLN A 415 14.31 5.13 -37.17
N ALA A 416 13.31 4.56 -37.84
CA ALA A 416 12.41 5.34 -38.69
C ALA A 416 11.50 6.29 -37.90
N LYS A 417 10.92 5.86 -36.78
CA LYS A 417 9.96 6.69 -36.01
C LYS A 417 10.61 7.93 -35.38
N PRO A 418 11.76 7.82 -34.68
CA PRO A 418 12.46 9.00 -34.20
C PRO A 418 12.82 9.97 -35.33
N ILE A 419 13.26 9.46 -36.49
CA ILE A 419 13.57 10.30 -37.66
C ILE A 419 12.32 11.05 -38.14
N PHE A 420 11.20 10.35 -38.36
CA PHE A 420 9.95 11.01 -38.77
C PHE A 420 9.44 12.05 -37.77
N TYR A 421 9.69 11.84 -36.47
CA TYR A 421 9.38 12.81 -35.44
C TYR A 421 10.28 14.06 -35.56
N LYS A 422 11.61 13.87 -35.67
CA LYS A 422 12.59 14.96 -35.85
C LYS A 422 12.27 15.82 -37.09
N LEU A 423 11.95 15.19 -38.22
CA LEU A 423 11.57 15.89 -39.46
C LEU A 423 10.41 16.87 -39.26
N ARG A 424 9.50 16.60 -38.32
CA ARG A 424 8.41 17.53 -37.98
C ARG A 424 8.78 18.53 -36.90
N ALA A 425 9.57 18.10 -35.92
CA ALA A 425 9.97 18.95 -34.81
C ALA A 425 11.00 20.02 -35.20
N SER A 426 11.75 19.84 -36.29
CA SER A 426 12.82 20.74 -36.71
C SER A 426 12.71 21.15 -38.19
N LEU A 427 11.66 21.91 -38.54
CA LEU A 427 11.43 22.34 -39.93
C LEU A 427 12.62 23.10 -40.52
N ASP A 428 13.24 24.00 -39.75
CA ASP A 428 14.36 24.82 -40.23
C ASP A 428 15.54 23.96 -40.71
N ILE A 429 15.83 22.87 -39.97
CA ILE A 429 16.86 21.90 -40.35
C ILE A 429 16.44 21.18 -41.63
N VAL A 430 15.16 20.80 -41.79
CA VAL A 430 14.69 20.17 -43.03
C VAL A 430 14.90 21.10 -44.23
N ILE A 431 14.60 22.40 -44.10
CA ILE A 431 14.77 23.37 -45.18
C ILE A 431 16.26 23.54 -45.53
N GLU A 432 17.14 23.61 -44.53
CA GLU A 432 18.59 23.67 -44.73
C GLU A 432 19.11 22.44 -45.49
N ARG A 433 18.70 21.24 -45.05
CA ARG A 433 19.13 19.97 -45.65
C ARG A 433 18.61 19.78 -47.07
N ALA A 434 17.37 20.18 -47.34
CA ALA A 434 16.77 20.11 -48.68
C ALA A 434 17.47 21.03 -49.71
N ASN A 435 18.25 22.02 -49.26
CA ASN A 435 18.98 22.95 -50.12
C ASN A 435 20.44 22.53 -50.42
N LEU A 436 20.88 21.35 -49.96
CA LEU A 436 22.21 20.82 -50.24
C LEU A 436 22.35 20.32 -51.69
N GLU A 437 23.51 20.56 -52.31
CA GLU A 437 23.76 20.21 -53.72
C GLU A 437 24.00 18.71 -53.96
N ILE A 438 24.50 17.96 -52.96
CA ILE A 438 24.78 16.52 -53.05
C ILE A 438 24.17 15.82 -51.85
N ILE A 439 23.13 15.03 -52.08
CA ILE A 439 22.38 14.32 -51.04
C ILE A 439 22.51 12.81 -51.29
N SER A 440 23.21 12.11 -50.40
CA SER A 440 23.19 10.65 -50.34
C SER A 440 22.21 10.22 -49.25
N VAL A 441 21.26 9.36 -49.62
CA VAL A 441 20.20 8.88 -48.72
C VAL A 441 20.76 8.21 -47.45
N ASP A 442 21.80 7.39 -47.57
CA ASP A 442 22.42 6.73 -46.41
C ASP A 442 23.08 7.73 -45.45
N ASN A 443 23.66 8.79 -45.99
CA ASN A 443 24.22 9.87 -45.19
C ASN A 443 23.12 10.68 -44.51
N GLU A 444 21.97 10.89 -45.16
CA GLU A 444 20.81 11.55 -44.52
C GLU A 444 20.24 10.71 -43.38
N ILE A 445 20.07 9.40 -43.56
CA ILE A 445 19.57 8.53 -42.49
C ILE A 445 20.51 8.58 -41.28
N THR A 446 21.82 8.52 -41.52
CA THR A 446 22.83 8.63 -40.46
C THR A 446 22.77 9.99 -39.77
N PHE A 447 22.71 11.08 -40.56
CA PHE A 447 22.58 12.44 -40.05
C PHE A 447 21.35 12.59 -39.13
N TRP A 448 20.16 12.18 -39.60
CA TRP A 448 18.94 12.30 -38.79
C TRP A 448 18.92 11.38 -37.58
N ASN A 449 19.56 10.22 -37.67
CA ASN A 449 19.71 9.32 -36.54
C ASN A 449 20.57 9.96 -35.44
N ASP A 450 21.66 10.63 -35.81
CA ASP A 450 22.67 11.16 -34.89
C ASP A 450 22.37 12.60 -34.44
N LEU A 451 21.52 13.33 -35.16
CA LEU A 451 21.08 14.68 -34.80
C LEU A 451 20.46 14.72 -33.39
N GLU A 452 20.98 15.57 -32.51
CA GLU A 452 20.42 15.82 -31.19
C GLU A 452 19.58 17.10 -31.18
N LEU A 453 18.29 16.97 -30.90
CA LEU A 453 17.37 18.08 -30.70
C LEU A 453 17.33 18.50 -29.23
N GLN A 454 16.92 19.75 -28.99
CA GLN A 454 16.64 20.22 -27.64
C GLN A 454 15.48 19.44 -27.02
N PRO A 455 15.47 19.23 -25.68
CA PRO A 455 14.36 18.62 -24.98
C PRO A 455 13.02 19.30 -25.30
N ILE A 456 11.96 18.52 -25.48
CA ILE A 456 10.61 19.04 -25.76
C ILE A 456 9.98 19.76 -24.56
N ALA A 457 10.57 19.61 -23.37
CA ALA A 457 10.22 20.31 -22.14
C ALA A 457 11.46 20.52 -21.26
N ASN A 458 11.44 21.59 -20.46
CA ASN A 458 12.53 21.96 -19.56
C ASN A 458 12.29 21.41 -18.15
N HIS A 459 12.34 20.08 -18.01
CA HIS A 459 12.22 19.43 -16.70
C HIS A 459 13.46 19.63 -15.83
N VAL A 460 13.26 19.64 -14.52
CA VAL A 460 14.35 19.73 -13.54
C VAL A 460 14.07 18.73 -12.43
N ALA A 461 15.11 18.02 -11.96
CA ALA A 461 15.06 17.29 -10.70
C ALA A 461 16.34 17.48 -9.90
N ASP A 462 16.23 17.33 -8.59
CA ASP A 462 17.35 17.35 -7.65
C ASP A 462 17.24 16.16 -6.70
N ILE A 463 18.35 15.43 -6.54
CA ILE A 463 18.48 14.33 -5.58
C ILE A 463 19.28 14.81 -4.37
N THR A 464 18.73 14.64 -3.19
CA THR A 464 19.35 15.00 -1.92
C THR A 464 19.39 13.79 -0.98
N MET A 465 20.56 13.51 -0.38
CA MET A 465 20.65 12.60 0.76
C MET A 465 20.17 13.33 2.02
N VAL A 466 19.06 12.88 2.60
CA VAL A 466 18.38 13.58 3.71
C VAL A 466 18.64 12.94 5.08
N ASP A 467 19.12 11.70 5.12
CA ASP A 467 19.44 10.99 6.37
C ASP A 467 20.59 10.01 6.13
N LYS A 468 21.53 9.94 7.08
CA LYS A 468 22.60 8.95 7.15
C LYS A 468 22.79 8.57 8.61
N GLY A 469 22.81 7.27 8.92
CA GLY A 469 23.02 6.84 10.30
C GLY A 469 23.25 5.34 10.46
N PHE A 470 23.71 4.94 11.64
CA PHE A 470 23.97 3.54 11.94
C PHE A 470 22.67 2.73 12.05
N LEU A 471 22.73 1.47 11.64
CA LEU A 471 21.69 0.45 11.78
C LEU A 471 22.31 -0.74 12.49
N TYR A 472 22.46 -0.60 13.80
CA TYR A 472 23.31 -1.46 14.60
C TYR A 472 22.64 -1.91 15.88
N TYR A 473 22.86 -3.18 16.22
CA TYR A 473 22.48 -3.77 17.49
C TYR A 473 23.62 -4.62 18.09
N ASP A 474 23.95 -4.39 19.36
CA ASP A 474 24.94 -5.16 20.13
C ASP A 474 24.29 -6.42 20.74
N TYR A 475 24.51 -7.59 20.15
CA TYR A 475 24.00 -8.86 20.67
C TYR A 475 24.67 -9.33 21.97
N SER A 476 25.75 -8.68 22.43
CA SER A 476 26.41 -9.06 23.68
C SER A 476 25.66 -8.61 24.94
N ILE A 477 24.62 -7.78 24.81
CA ILE A 477 23.77 -7.40 25.94
C ILE A 477 22.75 -8.50 26.21
N ASP A 478 23.02 -9.27 27.26
CA ASP A 478 22.01 -10.09 27.92
C ASP A 478 21.12 -9.20 28.80
N PHE A 479 19.85 -9.04 28.42
CA PHE A 479 18.86 -8.27 29.19
C PHE A 479 18.50 -8.96 30.51
N TYR A 480 18.83 -10.24 30.66
CA TYR A 480 18.63 -10.99 31.88
C TYR A 480 19.93 -11.04 32.66
N GLY A 481 20.25 -9.93 33.31
CA GLY A 481 21.23 -9.95 34.39
C GLY A 481 20.87 -11.06 35.39
N SER A 482 21.81 -11.97 35.66
CA SER A 482 21.78 -12.86 36.82
C SER A 482 21.72 -12.00 38.08
N THR A 483 20.51 -11.69 38.53
CA THR A 483 20.32 -11.00 39.80
C THR A 483 20.38 -12.06 40.89
N ALA A 484 21.49 -12.07 41.62
CA ALA A 484 21.51 -12.67 42.94
C ALA A 484 20.53 -11.88 43.82
N ILE A 485 19.38 -12.47 44.16
CA ILE A 485 18.51 -11.95 45.20
C ILE A 485 19.28 -12.04 46.52
N ARG A 486 19.81 -10.93 47.02
CA ARG A 486 20.16 -10.85 48.44
C ARG A 486 18.87 -10.70 49.24
N ILE A 487 18.37 -11.82 49.75
CA ILE A 487 17.41 -11.78 50.85
C ILE A 487 18.17 -11.16 52.04
N PRO A 488 17.71 -10.04 52.63
CA PRO A 488 18.34 -9.52 53.84
C PRO A 488 18.27 -10.60 54.93
N ARG A 489 19.43 -10.96 55.49
CA ARG A 489 19.50 -11.81 56.69
C ARG A 489 18.79 -11.07 57.82
N ILE A 490 17.64 -11.57 58.25
CA ILE A 490 17.11 -11.26 59.57
C ILE A 490 17.77 -12.26 60.51
N SER A 491 18.74 -11.77 61.28
CA SER A 491 19.37 -12.52 62.37
C SER A 491 18.33 -12.70 63.47
N ASP A 492 17.84 -13.93 63.63
CA ASP A 492 17.03 -14.39 64.76
C ASP A 492 17.92 -14.74 65.95
N GLY A 493 18.89 -13.87 66.27
CA GLY A 493 19.58 -13.79 67.57
C GLY A 493 20.33 -15.03 68.09
N ASN A 494 20.22 -16.23 67.51
CA ASN A 494 20.75 -17.46 68.11
C ASN A 494 21.07 -18.62 67.15
N ASN A 495 20.95 -18.49 65.83
CA ASN A 495 21.49 -19.52 64.93
C ASN A 495 22.03 -18.93 63.63
N SER A 496 23.35 -18.97 63.47
CA SER A 496 24.01 -18.67 62.19
C SER A 496 23.73 -19.79 61.19
N LEU A 497 22.61 -19.73 60.48
CA LEU A 497 22.41 -20.49 59.24
C LEU A 497 23.33 -19.89 58.16
N TYR A 498 24.56 -20.42 58.09
CA TYR A 498 25.42 -20.29 56.91
C TYR A 498 24.89 -21.18 55.79
N GLY A 499 23.83 -20.71 55.14
CA GLY A 499 23.37 -21.22 53.84
C GLY A 499 23.30 -20.03 52.89
N SER A 500 24.34 -19.84 52.08
CA SER A 500 24.25 -18.99 50.90
C SER A 500 23.52 -19.78 49.81
N ASP A 501 22.20 -19.83 49.87
CA ASP A 501 21.42 -20.25 48.71
C ASP A 501 21.42 -19.10 47.71
N TYR A 502 22.52 -19.02 46.96
CA TYR A 502 22.49 -18.43 45.64
C TYR A 502 21.54 -19.29 44.81
N VAL A 503 20.27 -18.91 44.75
CA VAL A 503 19.43 -19.37 43.65
C VAL A 503 19.91 -18.61 42.43
N GLU A 504 21.00 -19.08 41.81
CA GLU A 504 21.22 -18.83 40.40
C GLU A 504 20.03 -19.45 39.68
N TYR A 505 19.06 -18.61 39.29
CA TYR A 505 18.24 -18.95 38.15
C TYR A 505 19.18 -18.99 36.95
N GLY A 506 19.79 -20.15 36.73
CA GLY A 506 20.46 -20.51 35.48
C GLY A 506 19.43 -20.52 34.38
N ASN A 507 19.08 -19.33 33.91
CA ASN A 507 18.21 -19.12 32.77
C ASN A 507 19.06 -19.36 31.51
N ASN A 508 19.27 -20.63 31.15
CA ASN A 508 19.70 -21.03 29.81
C ASN A 508 18.56 -20.80 28.81
N TYR A 509 18.12 -19.55 28.64
CA TYR A 509 17.17 -19.19 27.59
C TYR A 509 17.95 -18.63 26.41
N SER A 510 17.93 -19.36 25.30
CA SER A 510 18.34 -18.82 23.99
C SER A 510 17.53 -17.55 23.71
N HIS A 511 18.23 -16.48 23.33
CA HIS A 511 17.63 -15.23 22.89
C HIS A 511 16.90 -15.42 21.56
N GLU A 512 15.65 -15.88 21.60
CA GLU A 512 14.87 -16.04 20.37
C GLU A 512 14.13 -14.76 19.93
N ASN A 513 13.97 -13.73 20.78
CA ASN A 513 13.00 -12.66 20.49
C ASN A 513 13.32 -11.23 21.00
N SER A 514 14.59 -10.84 21.18
CA SER A 514 14.94 -9.47 21.64
C SER A 514 15.49 -8.53 20.55
N SER A 515 15.56 -8.96 19.30
CA SER A 515 16.03 -8.11 18.18
C SER A 515 14.88 -7.29 17.61
N ALA A 516 15.11 -6.00 17.33
CA ALA A 516 14.26 -5.28 16.40
C ALA A 516 14.24 -6.01 15.06
N LEU A 517 13.06 -6.35 14.56
CA LEU A 517 12.89 -7.00 13.28
C LEU A 517 12.14 -6.05 12.37
N ILE A 518 12.73 -5.73 11.22
CA ILE A 518 12.00 -5.19 10.09
C ILE A 518 12.08 -6.20 8.94
N ALA A 519 10.93 -6.48 8.34
CA ALA A 519 10.76 -7.43 7.26
C ALA A 519 10.28 -6.71 6.00
N PHE A 520 11.05 -6.84 4.93
CA PHE A 520 10.72 -6.31 3.60
C PHE A 520 10.17 -7.43 2.71
N PRO A 521 9.27 -7.15 1.74
CA PRO A 521 8.79 -8.17 0.82
C PRO A 521 9.98 -8.74 0.03
N ASP A 522 10.03 -10.06 -0.10
CA ASP A 522 10.98 -10.77 -0.96
C ASP A 522 10.19 -11.64 -1.94
N PRO A 523 9.95 -11.13 -3.17
CA PRO A 523 9.20 -11.88 -4.15
C PRO A 523 10.00 -13.00 -4.80
N SER A 524 11.33 -13.03 -4.62
CA SER A 524 12.21 -14.05 -5.21
C SER A 524 12.19 -15.37 -4.44
N ASP A 525 11.88 -15.33 -3.14
CA ASP A 525 11.80 -16.53 -2.29
C ASP A 525 10.35 -16.98 -2.08
N SER A 526 10.01 -18.15 -2.63
CA SER A 526 8.67 -18.72 -2.55
C SER A 526 8.34 -19.30 -1.17
N ASN A 527 9.35 -19.65 -0.36
CA ASN A 527 9.22 -20.24 0.97
C ASN A 527 9.30 -19.18 2.08
N VAL A 528 9.95 -18.05 1.80
CA VAL A 528 10.11 -16.92 2.71
C VAL A 528 9.77 -15.63 1.97
N PRO A 529 8.48 -15.24 1.86
CA PRO A 529 8.07 -14.06 1.09
C PRO A 529 8.54 -12.72 1.69
N PHE A 530 9.38 -12.77 2.72
CA PHE A 530 9.93 -11.62 3.41
C PHE A 530 11.40 -11.83 3.77
N LYS A 531 12.18 -10.77 3.61
CA LYS A 531 13.58 -10.70 4.02
C LYS A 531 13.69 -9.84 5.27
N TYR A 532 14.21 -10.42 6.34
CA TYR A 532 14.50 -9.70 7.57
C TYR A 532 15.82 -8.94 7.44
N PHE A 533 15.83 -7.68 7.86
CA PHE A 533 17.07 -6.94 7.98
C PHE A 533 17.84 -7.40 9.22
N ASP A 534 19.10 -7.76 9.01
CA ASP A 534 19.99 -8.12 10.10
C ASP A 534 20.68 -6.87 10.64
N PHE A 535 20.52 -6.58 11.93
CA PHE A 535 21.17 -5.45 12.60
C PHE A 535 22.55 -5.79 13.20
N SER A 536 23.09 -6.98 12.92
CA SER A 536 24.39 -7.41 13.42
C SER A 536 25.52 -6.46 13.02
N GLY A 537 26.44 -6.27 13.96
CA GLY A 537 27.68 -5.54 13.78
C GLY A 537 28.69 -5.86 14.89
N PRO A 538 29.74 -5.04 15.02
CA PRO A 538 30.81 -5.26 15.99
C PRO A 538 30.30 -5.25 17.44
N THR A 539 30.73 -6.18 18.28
CA THR A 539 30.30 -6.28 19.69
C THR A 539 31.29 -5.60 20.65
N GLY A 540 30.79 -5.15 21.81
CA GLY A 540 31.58 -4.50 22.85
C GLY A 540 31.10 -3.09 23.18
N SER A 541 31.17 -2.69 24.46
CA SER A 541 30.63 -1.40 24.91
C SER A 541 31.29 -0.18 24.28
N ASP A 542 32.57 -0.28 23.93
CA ASP A 542 33.36 0.73 23.22
C ASP A 542 32.94 0.89 21.74
N LYS A 543 32.25 -0.10 21.19
CA LYS A 543 31.82 -0.14 19.78
C LYS A 543 30.36 0.27 19.58
N ARG A 544 29.62 0.51 20.66
CA ARG A 544 28.20 0.87 20.59
C ARG A 544 28.00 2.22 19.88
N LYS A 545 27.08 2.24 18.92
CA LYS A 545 26.69 3.45 18.18
C LYS A 545 25.22 3.74 18.38
N ASN A 546 24.91 4.96 18.83
CA ASN A 546 23.53 5.43 18.85
C ASN A 546 22.98 5.44 17.41
N CYS A 547 21.75 5.00 17.29
CA CYS A 547 21.04 4.91 16.02
C CYS A 547 19.83 5.83 16.06
N ASN A 548 19.59 6.56 14.98
CA ASN A 548 18.33 7.26 14.72
C ASN A 548 18.25 7.45 13.21
N THR A 549 17.85 6.41 12.50
CA THR A 549 18.06 6.31 11.05
C THR A 549 16.76 5.88 10.38
N ILE A 550 16.39 6.54 9.27
CA ILE A 550 15.25 6.11 8.45
C ILE A 550 15.61 4.80 7.74
N MET A 551 14.73 3.81 7.88
CA MET A 551 14.88 2.50 7.24
C MET A 551 13.89 2.27 6.11
N TYR A 552 12.76 2.98 6.13
CA TYR A 552 11.75 2.87 5.10
C TYR A 552 10.98 4.17 4.99
N GLY A 553 10.65 4.57 3.76
CA GLY A 553 9.77 5.69 3.51
C GLY A 553 8.81 5.40 2.37
N TYR A 554 7.58 5.87 2.52
CA TYR A 554 6.52 5.67 1.54
C TYR A 554 5.57 6.87 1.55
N TYR A 555 4.90 7.10 0.41
CA TYR A 555 3.90 8.15 0.32
C TYR A 555 2.48 7.64 0.56
N VAL A 556 1.72 8.40 1.34
CA VAL A 556 0.26 8.30 1.41
C VAL A 556 -0.32 9.58 0.80
N GLY A 557 -0.85 9.48 -0.42
CA GLY A 557 -1.22 10.66 -1.20
C GLY A 557 0.01 11.51 -1.49
N ASN A 558 0.04 12.73 -0.96
CA ASN A 558 1.20 13.64 -1.08
C ASN A 558 2.01 13.77 0.22
N THR A 559 1.76 12.93 1.22
CA THR A 559 2.46 13.00 2.51
C THR A 559 3.49 11.88 2.62
N LEU A 560 4.76 12.24 2.80
CA LEU A 560 5.82 11.30 3.10
C LEU A 560 5.65 10.74 4.52
N LYS A 561 5.63 9.42 4.63
CA LYS A 561 5.65 8.67 5.88
C LYS A 561 6.98 7.94 5.97
N VAL A 562 7.57 7.90 7.16
CA VAL A 562 8.85 7.23 7.39
C VAL A 562 8.78 6.30 8.58
N ILE A 563 9.63 5.28 8.55
CA ILE A 563 9.89 4.35 9.64
C ILE A 563 11.36 4.51 10.03
N ARG A 564 11.60 4.88 11.29
CA ARG A 564 12.93 5.12 11.84
C ARG A 564 13.29 4.04 12.84
N TYR A 565 14.51 3.53 12.72
CA TYR A 565 15.16 2.72 13.71
C TYR A 565 15.94 3.61 14.67
N ALA A 566 15.68 3.47 15.97
CA ALA A 566 16.36 4.26 16.98
C ALA A 566 16.78 3.45 18.19
N VAL A 567 18.06 3.58 18.53
CA VAL A 567 18.69 2.99 19.71
C VAL A 567 19.52 4.07 20.38
N ASP A 568 19.19 4.38 21.62
CA ASP A 568 20.02 5.22 22.46
C ASP A 568 20.66 4.37 23.57
N TRP A 569 21.95 4.08 23.40
CA TRP A 569 22.72 3.29 24.37
C TRP A 569 22.85 3.99 25.73
N SER A 570 22.63 5.30 25.81
CA SER A 570 22.64 6.03 27.09
C SER A 570 21.42 5.73 27.96
N LEU A 571 20.33 5.21 27.38
CA LEU A 571 19.13 4.78 28.11
C LEU A 571 19.30 3.39 28.76
N PHE A 572 20.35 2.67 28.37
CA PHE A 572 20.74 1.38 28.94
C PHE A 572 21.59 1.62 30.19
N GLN A 573 20.96 2.10 31.26
CA GLN A 573 21.62 2.49 32.51
C GLN A 573 21.47 1.43 33.61
N LYS A 574 22.47 1.31 34.49
CA LYS A 574 22.32 0.64 35.80
C LYS A 574 21.51 1.54 36.73
N PRO A 575 20.51 1.05 37.48
CA PRO A 575 19.96 1.85 38.56
C PRO A 575 20.72 1.68 39.86
N VAL A 576 20.80 2.84 40.51
CA VAL A 576 20.66 3.20 41.92
C VAL A 576 20.46 2.04 42.91
N ALA A 577 21.25 2.13 43.99
CA ALA A 577 21.24 1.25 45.15
C ALA A 577 19.84 0.93 45.67
N TRP A 578 19.68 -0.31 46.11
CA TRP A 578 18.49 -0.88 46.73
C TRP A 578 17.90 0.06 47.79
N PRO A 579 16.70 0.64 47.61
CA PRO A 579 16.08 1.41 48.65
C PRO A 579 15.14 0.47 49.40
N ILE A 580 15.69 -0.47 50.18
CA ILE A 580 14.97 -0.74 51.42
C ILE A 580 15.05 0.60 52.15
N PRO A 581 13.92 1.19 52.61
CA PRO A 581 14.04 2.05 53.78
C PRO A 581 14.84 1.25 54.79
N ASP A 582 15.96 1.77 55.29
CA ASP A 582 16.84 1.08 56.23
C ASP A 582 15.97 0.34 57.26
N MET A 583 15.78 -0.98 57.09
CA MET A 583 14.90 -1.74 57.98
C MET A 583 15.48 -1.76 59.40
N VAL A 584 16.74 -1.36 59.52
CA VAL A 584 17.48 -1.16 60.76
C VAL A 584 16.97 0.05 61.55
N GLU A 585 16.39 1.08 60.92
CA GLU A 585 15.71 2.19 61.62
C GLU A 585 14.20 1.95 61.82
N GLY A 586 13.64 0.90 61.21
CA GLY A 586 12.20 0.75 60.96
C GLY A 586 11.42 -0.22 61.86
N TYR A 587 12.04 -0.90 62.84
CA TYR A 587 11.29 -1.74 63.79
C TYR A 587 10.19 -0.97 64.55
N THR A 588 10.25 0.37 64.54
CA THR A 588 9.32 1.27 65.23
C THR A 588 8.21 1.86 64.35
N LYS A 589 8.18 1.60 63.02
CA LYS A 589 7.24 2.26 62.07
C LYS A 589 6.30 1.33 61.30
N LEU A 590 6.30 0.02 61.58
CA LEU A 590 5.47 -0.98 60.89
C LEU A 590 3.97 -0.96 61.27
N HIS A 591 3.47 0.09 61.92
CA HIS A 591 2.07 0.24 62.33
C HIS A 591 1.25 1.21 61.44
N ILE A 592 1.89 1.97 60.55
CA ILE A 592 1.21 2.92 59.65
C ILE A 592 1.07 2.27 58.27
N PRO A 593 -0.15 2.08 57.74
CA PRO A 593 -0.34 1.52 56.40
C PRO A 593 0.37 2.38 55.35
N PHE A 594 1.10 1.74 54.45
CA PHE A 594 1.73 2.41 53.31
C PHE A 594 1.75 1.51 52.09
N GLU A 595 1.77 2.14 50.92
CA GLU A 595 2.10 1.50 49.66
C GLU A 595 3.29 2.25 49.04
N LYS A 596 4.32 1.52 48.63
CA LYS A 596 5.51 2.09 48.00
C LYS A 596 5.95 1.24 46.82
N THR A 597 5.98 1.86 45.65
CA THR A 597 6.55 1.29 44.42
C THR A 597 8.02 1.67 44.29
N THR A 598 8.86 0.74 43.89
CA THR A 598 10.31 0.92 43.67
C THR A 598 10.75 0.15 42.45
N THR A 599 11.50 0.81 41.55
CA THR A 599 12.10 0.19 40.37
C THR A 599 13.61 -0.01 40.56
N TYR A 600 14.15 -1.16 40.14
CA TYR A 600 15.59 -1.49 40.23
C TYR A 600 16.01 -2.42 39.06
N GLY A 601 17.32 -2.66 38.90
CA GLY A 601 17.90 -3.29 37.69
C GLY A 601 17.83 -2.43 36.41
N TRP A 602 18.52 -2.82 35.35
CA TRP A 602 18.76 -1.97 34.17
C TRP A 602 17.49 -1.28 33.62
N SER A 603 17.55 0.01 33.28
CA SER A 603 16.55 0.58 32.37
C SER A 603 16.97 0.25 30.96
N TYR A 604 16.01 -0.07 30.09
CA TYR A 604 16.31 -0.27 28.68
C TYR A 604 15.22 0.30 27.79
N GLN A 605 15.62 0.79 26.62
CA GLN A 605 14.71 1.19 25.57
C GLN A 605 14.11 -0.07 24.94
N VAL A 606 12.79 -0.17 24.93
CA VAL A 606 12.03 -1.20 24.21
C VAL A 606 11.30 -0.58 23.03
N GLY A 607 10.99 -1.40 22.03
CA GLY A 607 10.39 -0.94 20.77
C GLY A 607 11.34 -0.02 20.01
N LEU A 608 12.30 -0.56 19.27
CA LEU A 608 13.38 0.22 18.64
C LEU A 608 12.96 0.98 17.37
N PHE A 609 11.66 1.11 17.13
CA PHE A 609 11.12 1.81 15.96
C PHE A 609 10.14 2.90 16.36
N TYR A 610 10.12 3.94 15.56
CA TYR A 610 9.02 4.89 15.52
C TYR A 610 8.76 5.28 14.08
N THR A 611 7.57 5.79 13.82
CA THR A 611 7.11 6.20 12.50
C THR A 611 6.66 7.65 12.54
N THR A 612 6.33 8.22 11.38
CA THR A 612 5.70 9.55 11.33
C THR A 612 4.45 9.64 12.21
N ASP A 613 3.67 8.56 12.31
CA ASP A 613 2.35 8.58 12.95
C ASP A 613 2.33 7.95 14.34
N PHE A 614 3.31 7.10 14.67
CA PHE A 614 3.32 6.32 15.90
C PHE A 614 4.73 6.21 16.48
N ASP A 615 4.88 6.46 17.77
CA ASP A 615 6.09 6.15 18.52
C ASP A 615 5.88 4.83 19.29
N PHE A 616 6.68 3.81 18.96
CA PHE A 616 6.62 2.51 19.63
C PHE A 616 7.67 2.36 20.72
N ARG A 617 8.52 3.38 20.91
CA ARG A 617 9.57 3.37 21.91
C ARG A 617 8.97 3.56 23.29
N SER A 618 9.48 2.81 24.27
CA SER A 618 9.29 3.14 25.67
C SER A 618 10.52 2.77 26.48
N ILE A 619 10.62 3.31 27.69
CA ILE A 619 11.68 2.95 28.64
C ILE A 619 11.05 2.07 29.70
N GLN A 620 11.61 0.88 29.90
CA GLN A 620 11.12 -0.07 30.89
C GLN A 620 12.23 -0.35 31.92
N PRO A 621 11.92 -0.36 33.23
CA PRO A 621 12.83 -0.86 34.24
C PRO A 621 12.88 -2.39 34.18
N GLN A 622 14.04 -2.98 34.53
CA GLN A 622 14.20 -4.45 34.57
C GLN A 622 13.33 -5.10 35.64
N PHE A 623 13.17 -4.45 36.80
CA PHE A 623 12.35 -4.93 37.90
C PHE A 623 11.55 -3.78 38.51
N GLU A 624 10.31 -4.10 38.90
CA GLU A 624 9.43 -3.24 39.69
C GLU A 624 8.96 -4.02 40.92
N LYS A 625 8.97 -3.38 42.09
CA LYS A 625 8.54 -3.97 43.34
C LYS A 625 7.59 -3.04 44.07
N ILE A 626 6.43 -3.57 44.42
CA ILE A 626 5.38 -2.90 45.17
C ILE A 626 5.37 -3.49 46.57
N CYS A 627 5.63 -2.64 47.56
CA CYS A 627 5.57 -2.98 48.97
C CYS A 627 4.28 -2.40 49.54
N ASN A 628 3.35 -3.24 49.99
CA ASN A 628 2.10 -2.83 50.64
C ASN A 628 2.07 -3.36 52.08
N LEU A 629 2.04 -2.45 53.04
CA LEU A 629 1.91 -2.79 54.45
C LEU A 629 0.46 -2.71 54.90
N VAL A 630 -0.11 -3.86 55.24
CA VAL A 630 -1.45 -3.96 55.82
C VAL A 630 -1.35 -4.05 57.35
N PRO A 631 -2.09 -3.21 58.10
CA PRO A 631 -2.12 -3.28 59.55
C PRO A 631 -2.61 -4.65 60.03
N GLY A 632 -1.94 -5.23 61.03
CA GLY A 632 -2.37 -6.46 61.68
C GLY A 632 -3.42 -6.20 62.77
N GLU A 633 -4.09 -7.26 63.22
CA GLU A 633 -4.92 -7.17 64.43
C GLU A 633 -4.04 -6.82 65.63
N ILE A 634 -4.48 -5.83 66.42
CA ILE A 634 -3.80 -5.38 67.63
C ILE A 634 -4.42 -6.14 68.81
N GLN A 635 -3.62 -6.91 69.52
CA GLN A 635 -4.02 -7.62 70.75
C GLN A 635 -3.18 -7.12 71.92
N LEU A 636 -3.82 -6.89 73.06
CA LEU A 636 -3.13 -6.63 74.33
C LEU A 636 -2.65 -7.97 74.88
N VAL A 637 -1.34 -8.14 75.08
CA VAL A 637 -0.78 -9.44 75.49
C VAL A 637 -0.24 -9.42 76.91
N VAL A 638 0.29 -8.29 77.36
CA VAL A 638 0.80 -8.14 78.72
C VAL A 638 0.39 -6.78 79.28
N SER A 639 -0.06 -6.81 80.53
CA SER A 639 -0.13 -5.65 81.40
C SER A 639 0.56 -6.07 82.69
N ASP A 640 1.91 -6.05 82.71
CA ASP A 640 2.57 -5.90 84.00
C ASP A 640 2.20 -4.50 84.48
N GLY A 641 1.95 -4.30 85.77
CA GLY A 641 1.42 -3.03 86.27
C GLY A 641 2.07 -1.83 85.57
N PHE A 642 3.37 -1.84 85.32
CA PHE A 642 4.15 -0.70 84.87
C PHE A 642 4.08 -0.39 83.36
N ASN A 643 3.74 -1.34 82.48
CA ASN A 643 3.59 -1.09 81.02
C ASN A 643 2.53 -1.99 80.35
N LYS A 644 1.63 -1.41 79.55
CA LYS A 644 0.83 -2.18 78.58
C LYS A 644 1.71 -2.53 77.38
N ARG A 645 1.69 -3.78 76.95
CA ARG A 645 2.32 -4.22 75.69
C ARG A 645 1.27 -4.72 74.73
N TYR A 646 1.25 -4.09 73.56
CA TYR A 646 0.42 -4.51 72.44
C TYR A 646 1.26 -5.40 71.54
N GLN A 647 0.76 -6.59 71.24
CA GLN A 647 1.23 -7.36 70.11
C GLN A 647 0.38 -7.03 68.89
N PHE A 648 1.05 -6.75 67.79
CA PHE A 648 0.41 -6.63 66.50
C PHE A 648 1.25 -7.40 65.49
N LYS A 649 0.55 -7.98 64.51
CA LYS A 649 1.16 -8.86 63.51
C LYS A 649 0.89 -8.28 62.11
N PRO A 650 1.62 -7.22 61.71
CA PRO A 650 1.43 -6.61 60.41
C PRO A 650 1.81 -7.58 59.29
N LYS A 651 1.22 -7.40 58.12
CA LYS A 651 1.55 -8.15 56.92
C LYS A 651 2.12 -7.19 55.89
N LEU A 652 3.42 -7.30 55.63
CA LEU A 652 4.07 -6.59 54.53
C LEU A 652 4.00 -7.48 53.29
N TYR A 653 3.10 -7.16 52.37
CA TYR A 653 3.05 -7.76 51.05
C TYR A 653 4.15 -7.15 50.19
N ILE A 654 4.90 -8.03 49.54
CA ILE A 654 5.93 -7.70 48.56
C ILE A 654 5.49 -8.34 47.26
N THR A 655 4.98 -7.52 46.35
CA THR A 655 4.71 -7.92 44.98
C THR A 655 5.92 -7.52 44.15
N SER A 656 6.57 -8.49 43.51
CA SER A 656 7.67 -8.23 42.57
C SER A 656 7.20 -8.54 41.17
N HIS A 657 7.26 -7.54 40.29
CA HIS A 657 7.06 -7.63 38.87
C HIS A 657 8.42 -7.66 38.16
N GLN A 658 8.62 -8.65 37.31
CA GLN A 658 9.71 -8.64 36.36
C GLN A 658 9.14 -8.21 35.00
N SER A 659 9.64 -7.11 34.45
CA SER A 659 9.22 -6.66 33.12
C SER A 659 9.90 -7.52 32.06
N PHE A 660 9.13 -8.08 31.11
CA PHE A 660 9.73 -8.80 29.96
C PHE A 660 9.75 -7.93 28.72
N SER A 661 10.72 -8.30 27.87
CA SER A 661 10.95 -7.79 26.53
C SER A 661 9.66 -7.46 25.78
N GLN A 662 9.52 -6.19 25.39
CA GLN A 662 8.65 -5.83 24.29
C GLN A 662 9.44 -5.98 23.00
N ALA A 663 9.11 -6.99 22.19
CA ALA A 663 9.60 -7.06 20.81
C ALA A 663 8.67 -6.20 19.93
N SER A 664 9.27 -5.33 19.12
CA SER A 664 8.57 -4.56 18.10
C SER A 664 9.06 -5.04 16.76
N THR A 665 8.16 -5.64 15.99
CA THR A 665 8.42 -6.07 14.61
C THR A 665 7.65 -5.17 13.67
N ILE A 666 8.32 -4.69 12.63
CA ILE A 666 7.68 -3.99 11.52
C ILE A 666 7.70 -4.90 10.30
N LEU A 667 6.54 -5.08 9.69
CA LEU A 667 6.36 -5.84 8.46
C LEU A 667 5.82 -4.91 7.40
N ILE A 668 6.52 -4.80 6.28
CA ILE A 668 5.99 -4.14 5.09
C ILE A 668 5.13 -5.18 4.34
N PRO A 669 3.81 -4.96 4.16
CA PRO A 669 2.93 -5.94 3.52
C PRO A 669 3.40 -6.32 2.12
N TYR A 670 3.23 -7.59 1.77
CA TYR A 670 3.75 -8.12 0.51
C TYR A 670 3.12 -7.41 -0.70
N PHE A 671 1.81 -7.18 -0.66
CA PHE A 671 1.08 -6.56 -1.76
C PHE A 671 0.78 -5.06 -1.60
N ASP A 672 1.12 -4.40 -0.49
CA ASP A 672 0.91 -2.95 -0.32
C ASP A 672 2.13 -2.28 0.33
N ARG A 673 3.00 -1.73 -0.53
CA ARG A 673 4.22 -1.02 -0.11
C ARG A 673 3.96 0.37 0.48
N ASN A 674 2.72 0.87 0.39
CA ASN A 674 2.37 2.18 0.92
C ASN A 674 1.74 2.08 2.31
N SER A 675 2.10 1.04 3.07
CA SER A 675 1.62 0.76 4.40
C SER A 675 2.65 -0.08 5.18
N PHE A 676 2.43 -0.24 6.48
CA PHE A 676 3.18 -1.17 7.30
C PHE A 676 2.23 -1.86 8.29
N VAL A 677 2.69 -2.96 8.86
CA VAL A 677 2.09 -3.63 10.00
C VAL A 677 3.09 -3.61 11.13
N HIS A 678 2.67 -3.11 12.29
CA HIS A 678 3.43 -3.24 13.51
C HIS A 678 2.92 -4.46 14.29
N GLN A 679 3.85 -5.24 14.82
CA GLN A 679 3.57 -6.26 15.82
C GLN A 679 4.28 -5.86 17.10
N LYS A 680 3.51 -5.60 18.14
CA LYS A 680 4.00 -5.55 19.51
C LYS A 680 3.93 -6.97 20.08
N MET A 681 4.95 -7.41 20.78
CA MET A 681 4.88 -8.60 21.63
C MET A 681 5.03 -8.11 23.07
N GLU A 682 4.01 -8.29 23.89
CA GLU A 682 4.10 -8.06 25.33
C GLU A 682 4.22 -9.41 26.02
N ARG A 683 5.28 -9.58 26.80
CA ARG A 683 5.42 -10.72 27.72
C ARG A 683 5.39 -10.16 29.13
N GLU A 684 4.68 -10.84 30.01
CA GLU A 684 4.73 -10.63 31.46
C GLU A 684 5.15 -11.99 32.03
N ARG A 685 6.25 -12.12 32.80
CA ARG A 685 6.41 -13.27 33.72
C ARG A 685 6.20 -12.74 35.12
N GLY A 686 5.55 -13.61 35.89
CA GLY A 686 5.93 -13.85 37.26
C GLY A 686 5.74 -12.64 38.13
N GLU A 687 4.47 -12.30 38.38
CA GLU A 687 4.14 -11.67 39.63
C GLU A 687 4.46 -12.66 40.75
N SER A 688 5.42 -12.31 41.60
CA SER A 688 5.67 -13.04 42.84
C SER A 688 5.19 -12.19 44.00
N ILE A 689 4.23 -12.73 44.75
CA ILE A 689 3.73 -12.09 45.97
C ILE A 689 4.29 -12.88 47.15
N GLY A 690 5.27 -12.31 47.82
CA GLY A 690 5.67 -12.74 49.16
C GLY A 690 4.96 -11.90 50.21
N TYR A 691 4.77 -12.41 51.42
CA TYR A 691 4.50 -11.54 52.55
C TYR A 691 5.41 -11.87 53.72
N ILE A 692 5.83 -10.82 54.41
CA ILE A 692 6.58 -10.90 55.65
C ILE A 692 5.61 -10.54 56.76
N THR A 693 5.53 -11.39 57.78
CA THR A 693 4.83 -11.06 59.02
C THR A 693 5.74 -11.35 60.21
N ALA A 694 5.81 -10.39 61.12
CA ALA A 694 6.58 -10.50 62.35
C ALA A 694 5.68 -10.03 63.50
N THR A 695 5.58 -10.82 64.56
CA THR A 695 4.95 -10.36 65.80
C THR A 695 5.83 -9.27 66.40
N GLN A 696 5.29 -8.06 66.53
CA GLN A 696 6.00 -6.94 67.15
C GLN A 696 5.35 -6.58 68.48
N GLU A 697 6.20 -6.23 69.45
CA GLU A 697 5.77 -5.68 70.73
C GLU A 697 5.97 -4.16 70.71
N MET A 698 4.89 -3.42 70.96
CA MET A 698 4.96 -2.00 71.28
C MET A 698 4.62 -1.79 72.75
N SER A 699 5.50 -1.08 73.45
CA SER A 699 5.23 -0.56 74.79
C SER A 699 4.24 0.61 74.71
N ASP A 700 3.43 0.80 75.73
CA ASP A 700 2.58 1.98 75.86
C ASP A 700 3.42 3.27 75.97
N ARG A 701 2.84 4.39 75.53
CA ARG A 701 3.48 5.72 75.62
C ARG A 701 3.67 6.15 77.08
N TYR A 702 2.75 5.72 77.93
CA TYR A 702 2.69 6.12 79.33
C TYR A 702 3.19 4.99 80.22
N THR A 703 4.13 5.31 81.09
CA THR A 703 4.56 4.45 82.18
C THR A 703 3.73 4.75 83.42
N TYR A 704 3.27 3.71 84.10
CA TYR A 704 2.47 3.86 85.32
C TYR A 704 3.31 3.37 86.49
N SER A 705 3.29 4.12 87.59
CA SER A 705 3.84 3.67 88.88
C SER A 705 2.69 3.27 89.77
N PHE A 706 2.90 2.26 90.61
CA PHE A 706 1.85 1.70 91.46
C PHE A 706 2.29 1.69 92.91
N ARG A 707 1.31 1.90 93.78
CA ARG A 707 1.41 1.53 95.19
C ARG A 707 0.48 0.35 95.45
N THR A 708 0.98 -0.67 96.14
CA THR A 708 0.16 -1.81 96.53
C THR A 708 -0.67 -1.44 97.75
N VAL A 709 -1.99 -1.59 97.66
CA VAL A 709 -2.92 -1.42 98.78
C VAL A 709 -3.71 -2.72 98.91
N GLY A 710 -3.30 -3.56 99.87
CA GLY A 710 -3.83 -4.92 99.99
C GLY A 710 -3.40 -5.82 98.81
N ASN A 711 -4.34 -6.54 98.20
CA ASN A 711 -4.08 -7.42 97.05
C ASN A 711 -4.27 -6.70 95.69
N LYS A 712 -4.43 -5.38 95.69
CA LYS A 712 -4.66 -4.57 94.48
C LYS A 712 -3.52 -3.56 94.29
N ALA A 713 -3.18 -3.27 93.04
CA ALA A 713 -2.26 -2.19 92.70
C ALA A 713 -3.06 -0.92 92.39
N VAL A 714 -2.69 0.20 93.00
CA VAL A 714 -3.32 1.51 92.74
C VAL A 714 -2.32 2.38 92.00
N VAL A 715 -2.71 2.99 90.89
CA VAL A 715 -1.84 3.89 90.11
C VAL A 715 -1.42 5.06 91.00
N SER A 716 -0.14 5.18 91.29
CA SER A 716 0.46 6.21 92.14
C SER A 716 1.12 7.36 91.37
N GLY A 717 1.30 7.21 90.05
CA GLY A 717 1.88 8.25 89.21
C GLY A 717 1.98 7.84 87.74
N LEU A 718 1.84 8.81 86.84
CA LEU A 718 1.92 8.64 85.39
C LEU A 718 3.16 9.37 84.85
N GLY A 719 3.98 8.68 84.06
CA GLY A 719 5.06 9.28 83.28
C GLY A 719 4.75 9.21 81.78
N ASP A 720 4.73 10.34 81.08
CA ASP A 720 4.77 10.34 79.60
C ASP A 720 6.23 10.20 79.17
N SER A 721 6.55 9.12 78.47
CA SER A 721 7.90 8.92 77.92
C SER A 721 8.24 9.91 76.80
N GLY A 722 7.29 10.75 76.36
CA GLY A 722 7.48 11.84 75.40
C GLY A 722 7.77 11.39 73.96
N ASN A 723 7.82 10.08 73.73
CA ASN A 723 8.26 9.52 72.46
C ASN A 723 7.05 9.37 71.53
N LYS A 724 7.02 10.19 70.46
CA LYS A 724 5.89 10.29 69.50
C LYS A 724 5.60 9.01 68.71
N ASN A 725 6.38 7.94 68.92
CA ASN A 725 6.30 6.66 68.21
C ASN A 725 5.38 5.62 68.90
N TYR A 726 4.68 5.98 69.99
CA TYR A 726 3.79 5.08 70.75
C TYR A 726 2.32 5.51 70.63
N THR A 727 1.40 4.57 70.42
CA THR A 727 -0.01 4.83 70.09
C THR A 727 -0.81 5.30 71.31
N SER A 728 -1.56 6.41 71.20
CA SER A 728 -2.38 6.99 72.28
C SER A 728 -3.84 6.49 72.33
N GLY A 729 -4.10 5.25 71.87
CA GLY A 729 -5.46 4.81 71.52
C GLY A 729 -6.29 4.12 72.62
N GLY A 730 -5.71 3.80 73.77
CA GLY A 730 -6.43 3.18 74.89
C GLY A 730 -6.85 4.19 75.97
N PRO A 731 -7.89 3.93 76.77
CA PRO A 731 -8.21 4.76 77.94
C PRO A 731 -7.00 4.78 78.90
N LEU A 732 -6.52 5.98 79.22
CA LEU A 732 -5.50 6.19 80.24
C LEU A 732 -6.09 5.86 81.61
N ALA A 733 -5.33 5.16 82.44
CA ALA A 733 -5.64 5.05 83.86
C ALA A 733 -5.21 6.34 84.58
N GLU A 734 -6.06 6.87 85.46
CA GLU A 734 -5.75 8.05 86.26
C GLU A 734 -5.04 7.66 87.57
N VAL A 735 -4.30 8.60 88.14
CA VAL A 735 -3.69 8.43 89.46
C VAL A 735 -4.81 8.21 90.49
N GLY A 736 -4.86 7.03 91.09
CA GLY A 736 -5.93 6.60 91.99
C GLY A 736 -6.71 5.38 91.51
N ASP A 737 -6.59 4.99 90.23
CA ASP A 737 -7.29 3.82 89.69
C ASP A 737 -6.75 2.51 90.28
N GLU A 738 -7.66 1.62 90.67
CA GLU A 738 -7.33 0.27 91.12
C GLU A 738 -7.19 -0.66 89.90
N VAL A 739 -6.05 -1.34 89.80
CA VAL A 739 -5.73 -2.28 88.72
C VAL A 739 -5.39 -3.64 89.33
N GLU A 740 -5.97 -4.69 88.76
CA GLU A 740 -5.72 -6.07 89.19
C GLU A 740 -4.42 -6.57 88.55
N LEU A 741 -3.44 -6.95 89.39
CA LEU A 741 -2.16 -7.50 88.93
C LEU A 741 -2.34 -8.97 88.55
N VAL A 742 -2.29 -9.28 87.25
CA VAL A 742 -2.28 -10.66 86.79
C VAL A 742 -0.86 -11.22 86.92
N PRO A 743 -0.62 -12.32 87.68
CA PRO A 743 0.71 -12.87 87.85
C PRO A 743 1.27 -13.42 86.52
N TYR A 744 2.53 -13.08 86.26
CA TYR A 744 3.30 -13.52 85.11
C TYR A 744 3.70 -15.00 85.25
N THR A 745 3.13 -15.88 84.43
CA THR A 745 3.68 -17.22 84.18
C THR A 745 4.39 -17.23 82.83
N MET A 746 5.68 -17.57 82.81
CA MET A 746 6.52 -17.64 81.59
C MET A 746 6.04 -18.66 80.55
N ASP A 747 5.09 -19.53 80.90
CA ASP A 747 4.64 -20.63 80.03
C ASP A 747 3.84 -20.17 78.79
N GLY A 748 3.39 -18.91 78.75
CA GLY A 748 2.72 -18.32 77.59
C GLY A 748 3.63 -17.52 76.65
N TYR A 749 4.87 -17.22 77.05
CA TYR A 749 5.79 -16.39 76.27
C TYR A 749 6.40 -17.20 75.13
N LYS A 750 5.83 -17.06 73.93
CA LYS A 750 6.51 -17.44 72.70
C LYS A 750 7.33 -16.24 72.22
N PRO A 751 8.65 -16.37 72.04
CA PRO A 751 9.45 -15.32 71.41
C PRO A 751 8.85 -14.98 70.02
N PRO A 752 9.06 -13.76 69.52
CA PRO A 752 8.53 -13.35 68.21
C PRO A 752 9.00 -14.32 67.14
N THR A 753 8.08 -15.13 66.62
CA THR A 753 8.35 -16.04 65.50
C THR A 753 8.03 -15.30 64.21
N SER A 754 9.04 -15.13 63.35
CA SER A 754 8.82 -14.67 61.97
C SER A 754 8.25 -15.80 61.15
N ASP A 755 7.00 -15.67 60.70
CA ASP A 755 6.42 -16.61 59.74
C ASP A 755 6.74 -16.09 58.33
N TYR A 756 7.75 -16.68 57.70
CA TYR A 756 8.00 -16.44 56.28
C TYR A 756 7.21 -17.44 55.45
N LYS A 757 6.15 -16.97 54.80
CA LYS A 757 5.38 -17.79 53.85
C LYS A 757 5.60 -17.25 52.45
N ASN A 758 6.49 -17.90 51.71
CA ASN A 758 6.45 -17.83 50.25
C ASN A 758 5.17 -18.52 49.79
N VAL A 759 4.24 -17.76 49.23
CA VAL A 759 3.16 -18.35 48.43
C VAL A 759 3.69 -18.36 46.99
N PRO A 760 4.10 -19.51 46.43
CA PRO A 760 4.43 -19.58 45.01
C PRO A 760 3.13 -19.36 44.24
N ILE A 761 2.92 -18.14 43.76
CA ILE A 761 1.87 -17.88 42.78
C ILE A 761 2.41 -18.35 41.44
N SER A 762 1.64 -19.21 40.78
CA SER A 762 1.91 -19.71 39.45
C SER A 762 2.27 -18.56 38.52
N ALA A 763 3.35 -18.71 37.75
CA ALA A 763 3.67 -17.79 36.66
C ALA A 763 2.44 -17.68 35.75
N THR A 764 1.72 -16.56 35.84
CA THR A 764 0.60 -16.29 34.96
C THR A 764 1.21 -15.80 33.67
N TYR A 765 1.17 -16.65 32.64
CA TYR A 765 1.58 -16.26 31.30
C TYR A 765 0.43 -15.47 30.68
N SER A 766 0.56 -14.15 30.63
CA SER A 766 -0.36 -13.32 29.84
C SER A 766 -0.19 -13.64 28.35
N PRO A 767 -1.28 -13.79 27.57
CA PRO A 767 -1.20 -14.11 26.16
C PRO A 767 -0.48 -13.01 25.37
N LYS A 768 0.26 -13.41 24.32
CA LYS A 768 0.90 -12.50 23.37
C LYS A 768 -0.19 -11.63 22.72
N LYS A 769 -0.19 -10.33 22.99
CA LYS A 769 -1.10 -9.36 22.34
C LYS A 769 -0.49 -8.88 21.03
N TYR A 770 -1.26 -8.91 19.95
CA TYR A 770 -0.86 -8.43 18.61
C TYR A 770 -1.69 -7.19 18.26
N THR A 771 -1.10 -6.17 17.61
CA THR A 771 -1.82 -4.92 17.29
C THR A 771 -1.43 -4.37 15.94
N VAL A 772 -2.31 -4.52 14.93
CA VAL A 772 -2.13 -3.97 13.57
C VAL A 772 -2.30 -2.44 13.60
N ARG A 773 -1.41 -1.70 12.92
CA ARG A 773 -1.37 -0.21 12.84
C ARG A 773 -0.99 0.23 11.41
N GLY A 774 -1.55 1.34 10.90
CA GLY A 774 -1.24 1.95 9.59
C GLY A 774 -2.44 2.69 8.98
N ASP A 775 -2.27 3.72 8.14
CA ASP A 775 -3.37 4.60 7.66
C ASP A 775 -4.48 3.86 6.86
N THR A 776 -4.13 2.84 6.07
CA THR A 776 -5.11 2.02 5.32
C THR A 776 -5.66 0.84 6.13
N LEU A 777 -4.87 0.32 7.07
CA LEU A 777 -5.22 -0.83 7.91
C LEU A 777 -5.88 -0.40 9.23
N GLY A 778 -5.80 0.88 9.58
CA GLY A 778 -6.35 1.46 10.81
C GLY A 778 -7.88 1.47 10.80
N VAL A 779 -8.49 1.70 9.63
CA VAL A 779 -9.95 1.63 9.46
C VAL A 779 -10.42 0.17 9.48
N ALA A 780 -9.75 -0.72 8.74
CA ALA A 780 -10.05 -2.15 8.75
C ALA A 780 -9.85 -2.79 10.16
N SER A 781 -8.83 -2.37 10.90
CA SER A 781 -8.60 -2.84 12.28
C SER A 781 -9.61 -2.26 13.28
N GLN A 782 -10.15 -1.06 13.06
CA GLN A 782 -11.27 -0.53 13.85
C GLN A 782 -12.60 -1.26 13.56
N ILE A 783 -12.82 -1.72 12.33
CA ILE A 783 -13.97 -2.56 11.96
C ILE A 783 -13.84 -3.94 12.64
N ALA A 784 -12.67 -4.58 12.54
CA ALA A 784 -12.35 -5.82 13.25
C ALA A 784 -12.53 -5.74 14.77
N TYR A 785 -12.25 -4.58 15.38
CA TYR A 785 -12.42 -4.34 16.81
C TYR A 785 -13.90 -4.21 17.23
N LYS A 786 -14.78 -3.70 16.35
CA LYS A 786 -16.21 -3.53 16.65
C LYS A 786 -17.01 -4.84 16.59
N GLU A 787 -16.56 -5.82 15.82
CA GLU A 787 -17.25 -7.11 15.66
C GLU A 787 -16.87 -8.16 16.73
N GLY A 788 -16.07 -7.78 17.73
CA GLY A 788 -15.75 -8.66 18.88
C GLY A 788 -14.81 -9.83 18.55
N ASP A 789 -14.19 -9.82 17.37
CA ASP A 789 -13.62 -11.01 16.74
C ASP A 789 -12.09 -10.96 16.57
N SER A 790 -11.42 -10.07 17.32
CA SER A 790 -9.97 -10.11 17.51
C SER A 790 -9.61 -11.27 18.45
N GLY A 791 -9.78 -12.51 17.97
CA GLY A 791 -9.16 -13.67 18.60
C GLY A 791 -7.65 -13.52 18.53
N ASP A 792 -7.01 -13.53 19.70
CA ASP A 792 -5.56 -13.56 19.88
C ASP A 792 -4.88 -14.47 18.84
N ILE A 793 -3.90 -13.93 18.10
CA ILE A 793 -3.19 -14.68 17.06
C ILE A 793 -2.09 -15.52 17.74
N PHE A 794 -2.45 -16.66 18.34
CA PHE A 794 -1.51 -17.51 19.10
C PHE A 794 -0.35 -18.08 18.26
N GLU A 795 0.85 -18.13 18.81
CA GLU A 795 2.03 -18.70 18.14
C GLU A 795 1.99 -20.24 18.12
N ASN A 796 2.48 -20.86 17.03
CA ASN A 796 3.05 -22.20 17.08
C ASN A 796 4.29 -22.28 16.17
N GLU A 797 5.19 -23.21 16.47
CA GLU A 797 6.66 -23.27 16.30
C GLU A 797 7.30 -23.07 14.90
N ASN A 798 6.77 -22.24 13.99
CA ASN A 798 7.48 -21.88 12.75
C ASN A 798 7.32 -20.41 12.29
N GLY A 799 6.86 -19.52 13.18
CA GLY A 799 7.25 -18.10 13.21
C GLY A 799 7.10 -17.20 11.97
N LYS A 800 6.29 -17.54 10.96
CA LYS A 800 6.09 -16.70 9.76
C LYS A 800 4.63 -16.24 9.65
N TYR A 801 4.38 -14.96 9.90
CA TYR A 801 3.10 -14.31 9.61
C TYR A 801 3.10 -13.81 8.17
N TYR A 802 2.04 -14.11 7.44
CA TYR A 802 1.85 -13.65 6.07
C TYR A 802 0.77 -12.58 6.08
N VAL A 803 1.13 -11.36 5.68
CA VAL A 803 0.17 -10.26 5.52
C VAL A 803 0.10 -9.85 4.06
N ASP A 804 -1.07 -10.10 3.48
CA ASP A 804 -1.43 -9.65 2.16
C ASP A 804 -2.46 -8.54 2.27
N SER A 805 -2.25 -7.48 1.50
CA SER A 805 -3.23 -6.41 1.35
C SER A 805 -3.24 -5.90 -0.07
N CYS A 806 -4.41 -5.85 -0.69
CA CYS A 806 -4.63 -5.13 -1.95
C CYS A 806 -5.76 -4.15 -1.77
N ARG A 807 -5.63 -2.94 -2.32
CA ARG A 807 -6.68 -1.93 -2.29
C ARG A 807 -6.96 -1.35 -3.67
N VAL A 808 -8.17 -0.85 -3.86
CA VAL A 808 -8.49 0.05 -4.96
C VAL A 808 -7.70 1.34 -4.74
N VAL A 809 -6.87 1.65 -5.73
CA VAL A 809 -6.00 2.83 -5.73
C VAL A 809 -6.59 3.99 -6.53
N PHE A 810 -7.62 3.72 -7.33
CA PHE A 810 -8.23 4.70 -8.21
C PHE A 810 -9.76 4.58 -8.27
N GLY A 811 -10.44 5.71 -8.13
CA GLY A 811 -11.90 5.82 -8.04
C GLY A 811 -12.36 6.66 -6.85
N THR A 812 -13.67 6.86 -6.72
CA THR A 812 -14.30 7.65 -5.65
C THR A 812 -14.58 6.83 -4.39
N LYS A 813 -14.39 5.52 -4.45
CA LYS A 813 -14.59 4.57 -3.35
C LYS A 813 -13.28 3.84 -3.06
N SER A 814 -13.04 3.53 -1.79
CA SER A 814 -11.89 2.73 -1.37
C SER A 814 -12.37 1.34 -0.98
N TYR A 815 -11.78 0.32 -1.60
CA TYR A 815 -11.99 -1.09 -1.26
C TYR A 815 -10.63 -1.66 -0.90
N ALA A 816 -10.58 -2.52 0.10
CA ALA A 816 -9.37 -3.24 0.48
C ALA A 816 -9.71 -4.69 0.76
N SER A 817 -8.78 -5.58 0.43
CA SER A 817 -8.79 -6.98 0.81
C SER A 817 -7.52 -7.23 1.61
N ILE A 818 -7.67 -7.64 2.87
CA ILE A 818 -6.56 -7.89 3.80
C ILE A 818 -6.66 -9.32 4.26
N ARG A 819 -5.56 -10.07 4.17
CA ARG A 819 -5.44 -11.42 4.70
C ARG A 819 -4.30 -11.47 5.71
N LEU A 820 -4.62 -11.99 6.89
CA LEU A 820 -3.65 -12.32 7.93
C LEU A 820 -3.59 -13.84 8.06
N GLY A 821 -2.41 -14.43 7.83
CA GLY A 821 -2.20 -15.88 7.89
C GLY A 821 -1.09 -16.29 8.86
N LYS A 822 -1.25 -17.45 9.50
CA LYS A 822 -0.16 -18.26 10.06
C LYS A 822 0.33 -19.23 8.97
N SER A 823 1.57 -19.72 9.07
CA SER A 823 2.14 -20.72 8.15
C SER A 823 1.30 -22.00 7.94
N SER A 824 0.27 -22.23 8.76
CA SER A 824 -0.71 -23.31 8.62
C SER A 824 -2.09 -22.79 8.16
N ASN A 825 -2.31 -22.61 6.84
CA ASN A 825 -3.58 -22.58 6.07
C ASN A 825 -4.89 -21.95 6.64
N VAL A 826 -4.90 -21.29 7.80
CA VAL A 826 -6.08 -20.67 8.39
C VAL A 826 -6.02 -19.18 8.10
N PHE A 827 -6.72 -18.78 7.04
CA PHE A 827 -6.88 -17.39 6.63
C PHE A 827 -8.08 -16.80 7.38
N LYS A 828 -7.86 -15.78 8.21
CA LYS A 828 -8.94 -14.87 8.62
C LYS A 828 -8.91 -13.67 7.67
N SER A 829 -9.89 -13.56 6.78
CA SER A 829 -10.17 -12.31 6.07
C SER A 829 -11.36 -11.64 6.72
N GLN A 830 -11.24 -10.36 6.99
CA GLN A 830 -12.33 -9.53 7.46
C GLN A 830 -12.47 -8.41 6.45
N ASP A 831 -13.44 -8.57 5.53
CA ASP A 831 -14.33 -7.52 5.01
C ASP A 831 -15.03 -7.97 3.72
N VAL A 832 -16.36 -7.83 3.73
CA VAL A 832 -17.27 -8.04 2.59
C VAL A 832 -17.46 -6.70 1.90
N THR A 833 -16.97 -6.55 0.66
CA THR A 833 -17.32 -5.40 -0.17
C THR A 833 -18.42 -5.79 -1.16
N ALA A 834 -19.12 -4.82 -1.77
CA ALA A 834 -20.06 -5.12 -2.87
C ALA A 834 -19.38 -5.90 -4.02
N PHE A 835 -18.04 -5.83 -4.13
CA PHE A 835 -17.23 -6.58 -5.10
C PHE A 835 -16.51 -7.80 -4.51
N SER A 836 -16.63 -8.10 -3.22
CA SER A 836 -15.96 -9.22 -2.55
C SER A 836 -16.88 -9.84 -1.51
N ALA A 837 -17.50 -10.98 -1.85
CA ALA A 837 -18.32 -11.76 -0.91
C ALA A 837 -17.54 -12.91 -0.26
N ASP A 838 -16.40 -13.30 -0.85
CA ASP A 838 -15.55 -14.40 -0.41
C ASP A 838 -14.11 -13.95 -0.29
N ASN A 839 -13.34 -14.69 0.51
CA ASN A 839 -11.93 -14.43 0.80
C ASN A 839 -11.04 -14.38 -0.45
N THR A 840 -11.54 -14.82 -1.63
CA THR A 840 -10.85 -15.17 -2.88
C THR A 840 -10.64 -14.03 -3.88
N ASN A 841 -11.36 -12.90 -3.72
CA ASN A 841 -11.14 -11.72 -4.56
C ASN A 841 -9.93 -10.93 -4.07
N GLN A 842 -8.87 -10.91 -4.88
CA GLN A 842 -7.59 -10.34 -4.48
C GLN A 842 -7.09 -9.19 -5.37
N GLN A 843 -7.63 -9.01 -6.59
CA GLN A 843 -7.25 -7.89 -7.50
C GLN A 843 -8.45 -7.02 -7.84
N PHE A 844 -8.22 -5.71 -7.92
CA PHE A 844 -9.12 -4.77 -8.57
C PHE A 844 -8.54 -4.28 -9.89
N ILE A 845 -9.41 -3.98 -10.86
CA ILE A 845 -9.08 -3.48 -12.20
C ILE A 845 -10.03 -2.34 -12.60
N GLY A 846 -9.57 -1.45 -13.48
CA GLY A 846 -10.33 -0.30 -13.97
C GLY A 846 -10.53 0.79 -12.92
N VAL A 847 -11.68 1.47 -12.92
CA VAL A 847 -12.08 2.46 -11.90
C VAL A 847 -13.35 1.98 -11.25
N ILE A 848 -13.46 2.03 -9.93
CA ILE A 848 -14.66 1.55 -9.23
C ILE A 848 -15.28 2.71 -8.44
N ASN A 849 -16.45 3.17 -8.90
CA ASN A 849 -17.18 4.31 -8.34
C ASN A 849 -18.53 3.93 -7.71
N GLU A 850 -18.73 2.65 -7.36
CA GLU A 850 -20.04 2.08 -6.97
C GLU A 850 -20.23 1.87 -5.46
#